data_AF-A0A2R6CKK6-F1
#
_entry.id   AF-A0A2R6CKK6-F1
#
_cell.length_a   1.000
_cell.length_b   1.000
_cell.length_c   1.000
_cell.angle_alpha   90.00
_cell.angle_beta   90.00
_cell.angle_gamma   90.00
#
_symmetry.space_group_name_H-M   'P 1'
#
loop_
_entity.id
_entity.type
_entity.pdbx_description
1 polymer ?
#
loop_
_entity_poly.entity_id
_entity_poly.type
_entity_poly.pdbx_seq_one_letter_code
_entity_poly.pdbx_strand_id
1 'polypeptide(L)'
;MGSLAALSAGKATTATVAASTQEGESDGTQVGTNSNHLPNYANRAGRINHEGLQQALDDYSNGTISQAERDAVIDAFSTGERVVSKDVRTIASDINEDTVLEKNPDDPSGEAVVWQFDGSIDVNAELEIQDGVVMEFTQGSAMNVQSGPLLANGTNSEGIFATGTAARQGWYGGIYVESTDLQNSMEHMLVEYGGRGSYRGCLDIASDGTDNGSIAVTNCTLRWSGEYGLYQGGGGTLLDEGDNVYADNREAGVRTLTSNIHEYSPSSAYNNNDRNYVFVAGNTASDEGPDEETRTWSNLEVPYRMQGGHFIDNLTLDIEPGTELEFSQQSNLTFESSSRIDIEGTDTDKVVFTAATNRRGWWNGVYIDDTTDTENLFNHCVFEYAGNTNWTAALEVATGGTDDGAVEVRNCVFRDNDGFGINVGGGTDLRNFENNTYTSNVDGAARIGTANMQSLSSTSDFTGNDNDYVLVYDNGVNGNGRNSDQRRWDAINVPWRMDGYHNVDNLELSIEPGADFAFTEAAGLQFDGGSRLRISGFIDETEESDPITFTGTDEQRGWWRGIYLNDTTDQENLMEYVIIEYAGAEGWDGGLDLASGGTDNAYLQFNNCTFQNCARYGVRAGGGGIMENLSSNLYTGNGEGAMYIPTYDVEALSDSSDFTGNDNDFVRVWNGGIDGDGAGSDSRSWDAINVPLRLEGYQEIDNVEFSIDPGATLEFTENSGLSFQSGSVFILQGTANDQITFTGTDATRGWWSGIYINETQSRKNRLEHVIVEYAGNGQNQLDIASGGTDNGQIEEISNCTFRNGEGYGIEWGNGAYVRNMSNNLYTNNTEGAVLTRTENMDELDDSSDFTGNDKDRVVVKTATLESGDAFDDPPVWDALNVPYEMRTGNHEVDTELEVAAGARIEFQEEARLRFQSSSQIRMLGESDNEILLTGTDDAREFGIKGWWYGVYMDDATSQLNRFEHVTVEWAGRNGPGAVDIASGGTDDGFLALENCTIRKSSTSGLYAENAASTNSDVCSVNTFEDNDGQDCFIDN
;
A
#
# COMPACT_ATOMS: atom_id res chain seq x y z
N MET A 1 14.77 10.63 -49.09
CA MET A 1 16.09 11.11 -49.53
C MET A 1 17.01 10.89 -48.32
N GLY A 2 17.69 9.75 -48.17
CA GLY A 2 18.94 9.33 -48.85
C GLY A 2 20.14 9.77 -47.96
N SER A 3 21.19 8.99 -47.67
CA SER A 3 21.55 7.58 -47.81
C SER A 3 22.96 7.41 -47.17
N LEU A 4 23.18 6.30 -46.45
CA LEU A 4 24.42 5.50 -46.30
C LEU A 4 25.82 6.10 -45.94
N ALA A 5 26.35 5.58 -44.82
CA ALA A 5 27.51 4.67 -44.67
C ALA A 5 28.95 5.17 -44.29
N ALA A 6 29.45 4.52 -43.21
CA ALA A 6 30.82 4.15 -42.77
C ALA A 6 31.81 5.27 -42.38
N LEU A 7 32.59 5.19 -41.29
CA LEU A 7 33.36 4.07 -40.72
C LEU A 7 33.57 4.24 -39.19
N SER A 8 33.80 3.12 -38.51
CA SER A 8 34.13 2.97 -37.09
C SER A 8 35.59 3.31 -36.72
N ALA A 9 35.80 3.72 -35.45
CA ALA A 9 36.87 3.34 -34.50
C ALA A 9 37.34 4.51 -33.59
N GLY A 10 37.37 4.28 -32.27
CA GLY A 10 38.00 5.16 -31.25
C GLY A 10 37.52 4.84 -29.83
N LYS A 11 38.02 3.76 -29.21
CA LYS A 11 39.10 3.72 -28.18
C LYS A 11 38.59 3.91 -26.74
N ALA A 12 38.24 2.79 -26.11
CA ALA A 12 38.30 2.58 -24.67
C ALA A 12 39.65 1.91 -24.31
N THR A 13 40.26 2.36 -23.22
CA THR A 13 41.52 1.85 -22.65
C THR A 13 41.25 0.67 -21.71
N THR A 14 41.62 -0.52 -22.15
CA THR A 14 41.74 -1.74 -21.36
C THR A 14 43.22 -1.96 -21.00
N ALA A 15 43.50 -2.25 -19.73
CA ALA A 15 44.80 -2.75 -19.29
C ALA A 15 44.74 -4.28 -19.24
N THR A 16 45.15 -4.91 -20.33
CA THR A 16 45.44 -6.35 -20.41
C THR A 16 46.92 -6.45 -20.78
N VAL A 17 47.75 -7.02 -19.90
CA VAL A 17 49.15 -7.30 -20.23
C VAL A 17 49.18 -8.66 -20.94
N ALA A 18 49.41 -8.59 -22.25
CA ALA A 18 49.57 -9.74 -23.12
C ALA A 18 50.89 -10.46 -22.84
N ALA A 19 50.80 -11.79 -22.69
CA ALA A 19 51.91 -12.70 -22.93
C ALA A 19 52.33 -12.56 -24.41
N SER A 20 53.58 -12.19 -24.64
CA SER A 20 54.22 -12.27 -25.96
C SER A 20 55.50 -13.09 -25.84
N THR A 21 55.58 -14.11 -26.68
CA THR A 21 56.76 -14.91 -26.95
C THR A 21 57.70 -14.13 -27.86
N GLN A 22 58.94 -13.94 -27.43
CA GLN A 22 60.07 -13.73 -28.32
C GLN A 22 61.26 -14.54 -27.82
N GLU A 23 61.74 -15.42 -28.69
CA GLU A 23 62.96 -16.20 -28.53
C GLU A 23 64.16 -15.27 -28.30
N GLY A 24 64.86 -15.51 -27.19
CA GLY A 24 66.24 -15.10 -26.97
C GLY A 24 66.96 -16.32 -26.40
N GLU A 25 67.94 -16.83 -27.13
CA GLU A 25 68.87 -17.85 -26.68
C GLU A 25 69.43 -17.45 -25.30
N SER A 26 69.05 -18.17 -24.25
CA SER A 26 69.73 -18.13 -22.96
C SER A 26 70.41 -19.47 -22.75
N ASP A 27 71.74 -19.37 -22.79
CA ASP A 27 72.74 -20.31 -22.33
C ASP A 27 72.29 -21.11 -21.09
N GLY A 28 72.77 -22.35 -21.01
CA GLY A 28 72.42 -23.27 -19.95
C GLY A 28 72.78 -22.73 -18.58
N THR A 29 71.77 -22.51 -17.75
CA THR A 29 71.95 -22.46 -16.29
C THR A 29 70.84 -23.27 -15.65
N GLN A 30 71.23 -24.46 -15.19
CA GLN A 30 70.56 -25.19 -14.11
C GLN A 30 70.20 -24.19 -13.00
N VAL A 31 68.93 -24.13 -12.60
CA VAL A 31 68.59 -23.63 -11.27
C VAL A 31 69.14 -24.68 -10.32
N GLY A 32 70.35 -24.42 -9.82
CA GLY A 32 70.97 -25.22 -8.79
C GLY A 32 70.06 -25.18 -7.58
N THR A 33 69.45 -26.32 -7.27
CA THR A 33 69.24 -26.67 -5.88
C THR A 33 70.59 -26.47 -5.19
N ASN A 34 70.65 -25.72 -4.10
CA ASN A 34 71.77 -25.86 -3.18
C ASN A 34 71.63 -27.26 -2.53
N SER A 35 71.93 -28.28 -3.32
CA SER A 35 72.07 -29.69 -2.96
C SER A 35 73.39 -29.95 -2.23
N ASN A 36 74.03 -28.91 -1.71
CA ASN A 36 75.32 -29.01 -1.04
C ASN A 36 75.21 -29.55 0.40
N HIS A 37 74.01 -29.68 0.98
CA HIS A 37 73.83 -30.19 2.35
C HIS A 37 73.34 -31.64 2.46
N LEU A 38 72.54 -32.17 1.53
CA LEU A 38 72.22 -33.61 1.50
C LEU A 38 73.46 -34.54 1.56
N PRO A 39 74.59 -34.23 0.88
CA PRO A 39 75.82 -35.01 0.99
C PRO A 39 76.47 -34.97 2.38
N ASN A 40 76.20 -33.94 3.19
CA ASN A 40 76.74 -33.83 4.56
C ASN A 40 76.04 -34.76 5.55
N TYR A 41 74.78 -35.10 5.26
CA TYR A 41 73.96 -36.01 6.06
C TYR A 41 73.95 -37.44 5.50
N ALA A 42 74.58 -37.68 4.36
CA ALA A 42 74.66 -39.00 3.77
C ALA A 42 75.85 -39.79 4.33
N ASN A 43 75.65 -41.09 4.58
CA ASN A 43 76.73 -42.00 4.92
C ASN A 43 77.72 -42.18 3.75
N ARG A 44 78.80 -42.96 3.95
CA ARG A 44 79.83 -43.21 2.92
C ARG A 44 79.31 -43.83 1.61
N ALA A 45 78.08 -44.34 1.57
CA ALA A 45 77.43 -44.88 0.40
C ALA A 45 76.46 -43.89 -0.29
N GLY A 46 76.39 -42.64 0.17
CA GLY A 46 75.54 -41.59 -0.40
C GLY A 46 74.06 -41.71 0.00
N ARG A 47 73.75 -42.41 1.10
CA ARG A 47 72.38 -42.60 1.62
C ARG A 47 72.24 -41.93 2.99
N ILE A 48 71.09 -41.33 3.28
CA ILE A 48 70.79 -40.81 4.62
C ILE A 48 70.51 -42.00 5.54
N ASN A 49 71.29 -42.15 6.62
CA ASN A 49 71.03 -43.09 7.71
C ASN A 49 70.44 -42.31 8.91
N HIS A 50 70.11 -43.01 9.99
CA HIS A 50 69.56 -42.38 11.19
C HIS A 50 70.46 -41.27 11.77
N GLU A 51 71.80 -41.43 11.69
CA GLU A 51 72.75 -40.37 12.09
C GLU A 51 72.63 -39.12 11.20
N GLY A 52 72.46 -39.33 9.88
CA GLY A 52 72.23 -38.26 8.92
C GLY A 52 70.91 -37.52 9.13
N LEU A 53 69.86 -38.27 9.45
CA LEU A 53 68.57 -37.71 9.84
C LEU A 53 68.72 -36.89 11.12
N GLN A 54 69.30 -37.46 12.18
CA GLN A 54 69.50 -36.78 13.45
C GLN A 54 70.35 -35.51 13.31
N GLN A 55 71.43 -35.55 12.53
CA GLN A 55 72.27 -34.38 12.30
C GLN A 55 71.53 -33.28 11.51
N ALA A 56 70.62 -33.64 10.59
CA ALA A 56 69.78 -32.66 9.92
C ALA A 56 68.70 -32.08 10.82
N LEU A 57 68.15 -32.87 11.75
CA LEU A 57 67.28 -32.37 12.81
C LEU A 57 68.06 -31.38 13.67
N ASP A 58 69.22 -31.76 14.21
CA ASP A 58 70.09 -30.88 15.02
C ASP A 58 70.45 -29.57 14.28
N ASP A 59 70.81 -29.66 13.01
CA ASP A 59 71.18 -28.49 12.21
C ASP A 59 69.98 -27.58 11.95
N TYR A 60 68.76 -28.12 11.83
CA TYR A 60 67.51 -27.34 11.71
C TYR A 60 67.18 -26.63 13.01
N SER A 61 67.26 -27.32 14.14
CA SER A 61 66.96 -26.78 15.48
C SER A 61 67.93 -25.68 15.90
N ASN A 62 69.16 -25.76 15.41
CA ASN A 62 70.18 -24.72 15.57
C ASN A 62 70.04 -23.56 14.56
N GLY A 63 69.02 -23.58 13.69
CA GLY A 63 68.77 -22.57 12.65
C GLY A 63 69.79 -22.58 11.51
N THR A 64 70.52 -23.68 11.36
CA THR A 64 71.65 -23.84 10.41
C THR A 64 71.17 -24.30 9.03
N ILE A 65 70.04 -25.01 8.97
CA ILE A 65 69.33 -25.33 7.74
C ILE A 65 67.86 -24.89 7.83
N SER A 66 67.23 -24.65 6.68
CA SER A 66 65.80 -24.33 6.59
C SER A 66 64.91 -25.57 6.77
N GLN A 67 63.63 -25.36 7.06
CA GLN A 67 62.63 -26.44 7.15
C GLN A 67 62.56 -27.28 5.87
N ALA A 68 62.62 -26.62 4.71
CA ALA A 68 62.65 -27.32 3.41
C ALA A 68 63.90 -28.20 3.23
N GLU A 69 65.04 -27.78 3.77
CA GLU A 69 66.28 -28.58 3.74
C GLU A 69 66.21 -29.75 4.73
N ARG A 70 65.64 -29.55 5.92
CA ARG A 70 65.33 -30.62 6.88
C ARG A 70 64.41 -31.66 6.23
N ASP A 71 63.30 -31.22 5.64
CA ASP A 71 62.31 -32.07 5.01
C ASP A 71 62.88 -32.85 3.84
N ALA A 72 63.76 -32.24 3.04
CA ALA A 72 64.47 -32.95 1.98
C ALA A 72 65.38 -34.08 2.51
N VAL A 73 65.99 -33.90 3.69
CA VAL A 73 66.80 -34.96 4.34
C VAL A 73 65.91 -36.05 4.93
N ILE A 74 64.80 -35.68 5.57
CA ILE A 74 63.80 -36.62 6.08
C ILE A 74 63.22 -37.44 4.93
N ASP A 75 62.82 -36.81 3.83
CA ASP A 75 62.29 -37.50 2.65
C ASP A 75 63.32 -38.43 2.02
N ALA A 76 64.58 -38.01 1.93
CA ALA A 76 65.66 -38.85 1.44
C ALA A 76 65.97 -40.03 2.38
N PHE A 77 65.76 -39.87 3.70
CA PHE A 77 65.83 -40.93 4.69
C PHE A 77 64.66 -41.92 4.55
N SER A 78 63.42 -41.41 4.47
CA SER A 78 62.20 -42.21 4.39
C SER A 78 62.08 -42.98 3.06
N THR A 79 62.56 -42.44 1.95
CA THR A 79 62.47 -43.05 0.61
C THR A 79 63.69 -43.88 0.18
N GLY A 80 64.78 -43.85 0.95
CA GLY A 80 66.03 -44.57 0.64
C GLY A 80 65.95 -46.09 0.89
N GLU A 81 66.78 -46.88 0.19
CA GLU A 81 66.97 -48.31 0.51
C GLU A 81 67.65 -48.41 1.90
N ARG A 82 66.82 -48.64 2.94
CA ARG A 82 67.15 -48.50 4.36
C ARG A 82 68.41 -49.26 4.75
N VAL A 83 69.33 -48.57 5.42
CA VAL A 83 70.46 -49.21 6.10
C VAL A 83 69.88 -49.90 7.33
N VAL A 84 69.93 -51.23 7.35
CA VAL A 84 69.48 -52.06 8.48
C VAL A 84 70.10 -51.53 9.77
N SER A 85 69.29 -50.97 10.67
CA SER A 85 69.74 -50.62 12.02
C SER A 85 70.33 -51.87 12.68
N LYS A 86 71.47 -51.73 13.38
CA LYS A 86 72.09 -52.87 14.08
C LYS A 86 71.35 -53.24 15.37
N ASP A 87 70.49 -52.38 15.88
CA ASP A 87 69.72 -52.57 17.12
C ASP A 87 68.23 -52.24 16.90
N VAL A 88 67.45 -53.27 16.58
CA VAL A 88 65.99 -53.22 16.44
C VAL A 88 65.38 -53.96 17.63
N ARG A 89 64.63 -53.24 18.47
CA ARG A 89 63.89 -53.79 19.61
C ARG A 89 62.42 -53.98 19.19
N THR A 90 61.96 -55.23 19.14
CA THR A 90 60.58 -55.54 18.71
C THR A 90 59.60 -55.49 19.88
N ILE A 91 58.51 -54.75 19.71
CA ILE A 91 57.31 -54.77 20.56
C ILE A 91 56.25 -55.58 19.80
N ALA A 92 55.92 -56.77 20.31
CA ALA A 92 55.00 -57.72 19.68
C ALA A 92 53.86 -58.19 20.62
N SER A 93 53.70 -57.53 21.76
CA SER A 93 52.65 -57.79 22.75
C SER A 93 52.26 -56.50 23.46
N ASP A 94 51.04 -56.47 24.00
CA ASP A 94 50.49 -55.34 24.74
C ASP A 94 51.37 -54.88 25.91
N ILE A 95 51.42 -53.57 26.12
CA ILE A 95 52.15 -52.89 27.19
C ILE A 95 51.22 -52.78 28.41
N ASN A 96 51.45 -53.65 29.40
CA ASN A 96 50.61 -53.77 30.60
C ASN A 96 51.29 -53.30 31.90
N GLU A 97 52.52 -52.79 31.79
CA GLU A 97 53.30 -52.20 32.88
C GLU A 97 54.01 -50.95 32.37
N ASP A 98 54.28 -50.00 33.28
CA ASP A 98 54.93 -48.72 32.94
C ASP A 98 56.21 -48.98 32.15
N THR A 99 56.29 -48.41 30.95
CA THR A 99 57.34 -48.70 29.97
C THR A 99 57.94 -47.41 29.45
N VAL A 100 59.27 -47.36 29.41
CA VAL A 100 60.03 -46.24 28.84
C VAL A 100 60.72 -46.72 27.56
N LEU A 101 60.40 -46.11 26.43
CA LEU A 101 61.15 -46.26 25.19
C LEU A 101 62.31 -45.27 25.24
N GLU A 102 63.47 -45.77 25.63
CA GLU A 102 64.70 -44.99 25.73
C GLU A 102 65.49 -44.97 24.40
N LYS A 103 66.20 -43.87 24.17
CA LYS A 103 67.35 -43.82 23.26
C LYS A 103 68.48 -44.68 23.88
N ASN A 104 69.30 -45.36 23.09
CA ASN A 104 70.29 -46.33 23.62
C ASN A 104 71.12 -45.75 24.79
N PRO A 105 71.00 -46.25 26.03
CA PRO A 105 71.72 -45.65 27.16
C PRO A 105 73.24 -45.93 27.13
N ASP A 106 73.71 -46.89 26.32
CA ASP A 106 75.08 -47.44 26.40
C ASP A 106 75.92 -47.37 25.11
N ASP A 107 75.45 -46.70 24.04
CA ASP A 107 76.21 -46.59 22.79
C ASP A 107 76.87 -45.20 22.58
N PRO A 108 78.21 -45.09 22.69
CA PRO A 108 78.95 -43.86 22.40
C PRO A 108 79.05 -43.54 20.89
N SER A 109 78.47 -44.36 20.00
CA SER A 109 78.51 -44.18 18.55
C SER A 109 77.41 -43.27 17.99
N GLY A 110 76.28 -43.09 18.69
CA GLY A 110 75.15 -42.31 18.21
C GLY A 110 74.21 -43.03 17.23
N GLU A 111 74.32 -44.36 17.04
CA GLU A 111 73.35 -45.13 16.26
C GLU A 111 71.98 -45.22 17.00
N ALA A 112 70.88 -44.75 16.38
CA ALA A 112 69.54 -44.76 16.97
C ALA A 112 68.97 -46.19 17.14
N VAL A 113 68.38 -46.49 18.31
CA VAL A 113 67.57 -47.69 18.54
C VAL A 113 66.27 -47.54 17.78
N VAL A 114 65.91 -48.55 17.00
CA VAL A 114 64.60 -48.62 16.35
C VAL A 114 63.68 -49.51 17.17
N TRP A 115 62.60 -48.95 17.68
CA TRP A 115 61.53 -49.69 18.34
C TRP A 115 60.51 -50.13 17.30
N GLN A 116 60.55 -51.42 16.93
CA GLN A 116 59.68 -51.96 15.88
C GLN A 116 58.40 -52.55 16.47
N PHE A 117 57.26 -52.00 16.10
CA PHE A 117 55.94 -52.52 16.44
C PHE A 117 55.52 -53.58 15.43
N ASP A 118 55.38 -54.83 15.89
CA ASP A 118 54.99 -55.99 15.08
C ASP A 118 53.65 -56.58 15.54
N GLY A 119 52.58 -55.86 15.27
CA GLY A 119 51.21 -56.18 15.67
C GLY A 119 50.43 -54.91 16.02
N SER A 120 49.13 -55.03 16.26
CA SER A 120 48.37 -53.99 16.96
C SER A 120 48.66 -54.15 18.46
N ILE A 121 49.31 -53.15 19.05
CA ILE A 121 49.80 -53.17 20.42
C ILE A 121 48.90 -52.30 21.27
N ASP A 122 48.25 -52.89 22.27
CA ASP A 122 47.45 -52.13 23.25
C ASP A 122 48.36 -51.63 24.38
N VAL A 123 48.24 -50.33 24.69
CA VAL A 123 48.98 -49.64 25.75
C VAL A 123 48.02 -49.41 26.92
N ASN A 124 48.12 -50.27 27.93
CA ASN A 124 47.24 -50.34 29.09
C ASN A 124 47.86 -49.71 30.37
N ALA A 125 49.14 -49.36 30.32
CA ALA A 125 49.92 -48.71 31.38
C ALA A 125 50.72 -47.53 30.80
N GLU A 126 51.38 -46.74 31.65
CA GLU A 126 52.15 -45.56 31.19
C GLU A 126 53.19 -45.94 30.14
N LEU A 127 53.22 -45.18 29.04
CA LEU A 127 54.24 -45.31 28.00
C LEU A 127 54.93 -43.96 27.81
N GLU A 128 56.15 -43.87 28.31
CA GLU A 128 57.05 -42.73 28.08
C GLU A 128 57.92 -43.00 26.86
N ILE A 129 57.97 -42.06 25.92
CA ILE A 129 58.82 -42.10 24.73
C ILE A 129 59.80 -40.93 24.83
N GLN A 130 61.07 -41.25 25.02
CA GLN A 130 62.12 -40.24 25.16
C GLN A 130 62.41 -39.53 23.84
N ASP A 131 63.03 -38.36 23.95
CA ASP A 131 63.49 -37.56 22.82
C ASP A 131 64.44 -38.35 21.88
N GLY A 132 64.29 -38.11 20.57
CA GLY A 132 65.09 -38.78 19.54
C GLY A 132 64.76 -40.26 19.28
N VAL A 133 63.69 -40.81 19.86
CA VAL A 133 63.27 -42.20 19.61
C VAL A 133 62.69 -42.38 18.20
N VAL A 134 63.05 -43.50 17.56
CA VAL A 134 62.50 -43.93 16.28
C VAL A 134 61.62 -45.17 16.46
N MET A 135 60.35 -45.04 16.05
CA MET A 135 59.37 -46.11 16.02
C MET A 135 59.11 -46.55 14.58
N GLU A 136 59.22 -47.86 14.33
CA GLU A 136 58.92 -48.45 13.02
C GLU A 136 57.75 -49.44 13.10
N PHE A 137 56.76 -49.26 12.23
CA PHE A 137 55.54 -50.08 12.23
C PHE A 137 55.54 -51.08 11.06
N THR A 138 55.36 -52.38 11.34
CA THR A 138 55.15 -53.40 10.29
C THR A 138 53.80 -53.21 9.60
N GLN A 139 53.60 -53.85 8.43
CA GLN A 139 52.41 -53.62 7.62
C GLN A 139 51.10 -53.92 8.38
N GLY A 140 50.30 -52.89 8.65
CA GLY A 140 49.04 -53.01 9.42
C GLY A 140 49.18 -53.18 10.93
N SER A 141 50.38 -53.05 11.48
CA SER A 141 50.56 -52.84 12.93
C SER A 141 49.94 -51.51 13.37
N ALA A 142 49.68 -51.34 14.66
CA ALA A 142 49.13 -50.11 15.22
C ALA A 142 49.54 -49.98 16.69
N MET A 143 49.44 -48.78 17.25
CA MET A 143 49.58 -48.54 18.68
C MET A 143 48.27 -47.99 19.22
N ASN A 144 47.60 -48.72 20.10
CA ASN A 144 46.31 -48.33 20.69
C ASN A 144 46.52 -47.95 22.16
N VAL A 145 46.46 -46.66 22.48
CA VAL A 145 46.55 -46.13 23.84
C VAL A 145 45.19 -46.25 24.51
N GLN A 146 44.96 -47.32 25.27
CA GLN A 146 43.64 -47.66 25.84
C GLN A 146 43.41 -47.07 27.22
N SER A 147 44.35 -47.25 28.16
CA SER A 147 44.13 -46.84 29.56
C SER A 147 45.32 -46.21 30.28
N GLY A 148 46.53 -46.33 29.73
CA GLY A 148 47.71 -45.64 30.28
C GLY A 148 47.94 -44.28 29.62
N PRO A 149 48.68 -43.35 30.26
CA PRO A 149 49.10 -42.12 29.61
C PRO A 149 50.21 -42.41 28.57
N LEU A 150 50.11 -41.78 27.41
CA LEU A 150 51.19 -41.66 26.42
C LEU A 150 51.94 -40.35 26.65
N LEU A 151 53.23 -40.44 27.00
CA LEU A 151 54.10 -39.28 27.17
C LEU A 151 55.17 -39.28 26.07
N ALA A 152 54.87 -38.65 24.93
CA ALA A 152 55.74 -38.62 23.75
C ALA A 152 56.22 -37.20 23.44
N ASN A 153 57.07 -36.66 24.31
CA ASN A 153 57.51 -35.27 24.26
C ASN A 153 58.98 -35.18 23.80
N GLY A 154 59.17 -34.97 22.51
CA GLY A 154 60.48 -34.72 21.91
C GLY A 154 60.94 -33.28 22.12
N THR A 155 62.11 -32.94 21.56
CA THR A 155 62.60 -31.56 21.53
C THR A 155 62.84 -31.11 20.10
N ASN A 156 63.00 -29.80 19.88
CA ASN A 156 63.41 -29.28 18.57
C ASN A 156 64.65 -30.02 18.02
N SER A 157 65.69 -30.25 18.84
CA SER A 157 66.91 -30.98 18.43
C SER A 157 66.72 -32.49 18.34
N GLU A 158 65.91 -33.07 19.21
CA GLU A 158 65.74 -34.52 19.33
C GLU A 158 64.25 -34.88 19.24
N GLY A 159 63.67 -34.67 18.05
CA GLY A 159 62.29 -35.01 17.77
C GLY A 159 62.04 -36.52 17.77
N ILE A 160 60.80 -36.93 18.09
CA ILE A 160 60.38 -38.33 18.04
C ILE A 160 59.92 -38.65 16.61
N PHE A 161 60.26 -39.83 16.10
CA PHE A 161 59.92 -40.21 14.73
C PHE A 161 59.17 -41.54 14.65
N ALA A 162 57.95 -41.52 14.12
CA ALA A 162 57.11 -42.69 13.87
C ALA A 162 56.87 -42.88 12.37
N THR A 163 57.26 -44.05 11.85
CA THR A 163 57.16 -44.35 10.41
C THR A 163 56.80 -45.82 10.15
N GLY A 164 56.33 -46.12 8.95
CA GLY A 164 56.17 -47.50 8.49
C GLY A 164 57.50 -48.16 8.13
N THR A 165 57.57 -49.50 8.12
CA THR A 165 58.71 -50.25 7.52
C THR A 165 58.81 -50.09 5.99
N ALA A 166 57.81 -49.47 5.36
CA ALA A 166 57.86 -49.00 3.98
C ALA A 166 57.20 -47.62 3.85
N ALA A 167 57.78 -46.75 3.03
CA ALA A 167 57.24 -45.44 2.69
C ALA A 167 56.05 -45.58 1.71
N ARG A 168 54.87 -45.86 2.26
CA ARG A 168 53.62 -45.99 1.51
C ARG A 168 52.47 -45.46 2.37
N GLN A 169 51.74 -44.46 1.90
CA GLN A 169 50.55 -43.95 2.59
C GLN A 169 49.60 -45.10 2.99
N GLY A 170 49.15 -45.10 4.25
CA GLY A 170 48.33 -46.18 4.82
C GLY A 170 49.07 -47.52 4.98
N TRP A 171 50.36 -47.50 5.34
CA TRP A 171 51.16 -48.71 5.55
C TRP A 171 50.76 -49.45 6.83
N TYR A 172 50.56 -48.70 7.91
CA TYR A 172 50.19 -49.19 9.24
C TYR A 172 48.98 -48.41 9.77
N GLY A 173 48.39 -48.87 10.88
CA GLY A 173 47.18 -48.30 11.46
C GLY A 173 47.37 -46.84 11.89
N GLY A 174 48.48 -46.52 12.56
CA GLY A 174 48.69 -45.22 13.17
C GLY A 174 48.84 -45.36 14.68
N ILE A 175 48.75 -44.22 15.37
CA ILE A 175 48.60 -44.11 16.81
C ILE A 175 47.13 -43.83 17.08
N TYR A 176 46.49 -44.64 17.91
CA TYR A 176 45.08 -44.51 18.25
C TYR A 176 44.92 -44.29 19.75
N VAL A 177 44.29 -43.19 20.15
CA VAL A 177 44.16 -42.79 21.56
C VAL A 177 42.71 -42.92 22.00
N GLU A 178 42.47 -43.89 22.90
CA GLU A 178 41.21 -44.11 23.64
C GLU A 178 41.38 -43.85 25.15
N SER A 179 42.59 -43.51 25.57
CA SER A 179 42.88 -43.09 26.93
C SER A 179 42.37 -41.67 27.12
N THR A 180 41.59 -41.45 28.18
CA THR A 180 41.15 -40.12 28.62
C THR A 180 42.08 -39.51 29.68
N ASP A 181 43.28 -40.07 29.84
CA ASP A 181 44.28 -39.51 30.74
C ASP A 181 44.74 -38.14 30.27
N LEU A 182 44.61 -37.13 31.13
CA LEU A 182 44.95 -35.74 30.80
C LEU A 182 46.46 -35.50 30.66
N GLN A 183 47.30 -36.50 30.92
CA GLN A 183 48.75 -36.42 30.70
C GLN A 183 49.16 -36.84 29.29
N ASN A 184 48.25 -37.45 28.51
CA ASN A 184 48.51 -37.84 27.13
C ASN A 184 49.05 -36.64 26.34
N SER A 185 50.26 -36.78 25.79
CA SER A 185 50.97 -35.71 25.11
C SER A 185 51.86 -36.22 23.98
N MET A 186 51.84 -35.48 22.87
CA MET A 186 52.74 -35.59 21.72
C MET A 186 53.32 -34.21 21.43
N GLU A 187 54.63 -34.05 21.58
CA GLU A 187 55.33 -32.80 21.31
C GLU A 187 56.55 -33.06 20.42
N HIS A 188 56.80 -32.22 19.41
CA HIS A 188 57.95 -32.34 18.50
C HIS A 188 58.08 -33.73 17.82
N MET A 189 56.94 -34.32 17.43
CA MET A 189 56.91 -35.65 16.82
C MET A 189 56.59 -35.58 15.32
N LEU A 190 57.29 -36.37 14.52
CA LEU A 190 56.95 -36.63 13.12
C LEU A 190 56.31 -38.01 12.98
N VAL A 191 55.07 -38.06 12.51
CA VAL A 191 54.29 -39.27 12.25
C VAL A 191 53.98 -39.36 10.77
N GLU A 192 54.41 -40.45 10.11
CA GLU A 192 54.20 -40.61 8.67
C GLU A 192 53.80 -42.01 8.24
N TYR A 193 53.00 -42.10 7.16
CA TYR A 193 52.54 -43.36 6.54
C TYR A 193 51.53 -44.19 7.34
N GLY A 194 50.90 -43.62 8.37
CA GLY A 194 49.79 -44.21 9.13
C GLY A 194 48.44 -44.17 8.39
N GLY A 195 47.34 -44.53 9.05
CA GLY A 195 45.97 -44.45 8.52
C GLY A 195 45.55 -45.64 7.66
N ARG A 196 45.75 -46.88 8.13
CA ARG A 196 45.34 -48.11 7.42
C ARG A 196 44.07 -48.71 8.00
N GLY A 197 43.08 -48.93 7.14
CA GLY A 197 41.94 -49.80 7.45
C GLY A 197 40.87 -49.10 8.28
N SER A 198 40.65 -49.54 9.53
CA SER A 198 39.72 -48.89 10.45
C SER A 198 40.28 -47.62 11.08
N TYR A 199 41.61 -47.49 11.10
CA TYR A 199 42.32 -46.29 11.49
C TYR A 199 42.42 -45.37 10.28
N ARG A 200 42.00 -44.13 10.44
CA ARG A 200 41.82 -43.20 9.32
C ARG A 200 42.94 -42.15 9.25
N GLY A 201 43.67 -41.92 10.33
CA GLY A 201 44.75 -40.96 10.40
C GLY A 201 46.11 -41.53 10.81
N CYS A 202 47.13 -40.67 10.77
CA CYS A 202 48.40 -40.97 11.43
C CYS A 202 48.22 -40.98 12.96
N LEU A 203 47.35 -40.10 13.44
CA LEU A 203 46.82 -40.04 14.79
C LEU A 203 45.29 -40.09 14.74
N ASP A 204 44.69 -41.01 15.49
CA ASP A 204 43.25 -41.10 15.69
C ASP A 204 42.96 -40.85 17.19
N ILE A 205 42.06 -39.92 17.51
CA ILE A 205 41.61 -39.64 18.88
C ILE A 205 40.15 -40.06 18.97
N ALA A 206 39.88 -41.15 19.68
CA ALA A 206 38.59 -41.83 19.71
C ALA A 206 38.04 -42.27 18.33
N SER A 207 37.11 -43.21 18.34
CA SER A 207 36.33 -43.56 17.16
C SER A 207 35.05 -42.70 17.06
N ASP A 208 34.29 -42.84 15.98
CA ASP A 208 32.93 -42.27 15.87
C ASP A 208 31.88 -43.01 16.72
N GLY A 209 32.31 -43.98 17.53
CA GLY A 209 31.46 -44.81 18.37
C GLY A 209 31.32 -44.27 19.80
N THR A 210 31.51 -45.15 20.78
CA THR A 210 31.38 -44.85 22.23
C THR A 210 32.72 -44.58 22.91
N ASP A 211 33.80 -44.62 22.16
CA ASP A 211 35.14 -44.49 22.69
C ASP A 211 35.42 -43.00 22.95
N ASN A 212 36.16 -42.71 24.02
CA ASN A 212 36.61 -41.35 24.33
C ASN A 212 38.13 -41.35 24.30
N GLY A 213 38.75 -40.21 24.02
CA GLY A 213 40.21 -40.10 24.01
C GLY A 213 40.61 -38.66 24.21
N SER A 214 41.71 -38.42 24.91
CA SER A 214 42.22 -37.07 25.16
C SER A 214 43.72 -37.03 24.95
N ILE A 215 44.24 -36.03 24.25
CA ILE A 215 45.69 -35.87 24.04
C ILE A 215 46.06 -34.42 23.71
N ALA A 216 47.20 -33.95 24.21
CA ALA A 216 47.84 -32.71 23.75
C ALA A 216 48.73 -33.01 22.53
N VAL A 217 48.64 -32.21 21.47
CA VAL A 217 49.42 -32.39 20.23
C VAL A 217 50.01 -31.04 19.83
N THR A 218 51.30 -30.84 20.04
CA THR A 218 51.96 -29.57 19.73
C THR A 218 53.26 -29.76 18.96
N ASN A 219 53.61 -28.82 18.07
CA ASN A 219 54.85 -28.85 17.29
C ASN A 219 55.08 -30.17 16.51
N CYS A 220 54.01 -30.89 16.17
CA CYS A 220 54.09 -32.18 15.50
C CYS A 220 53.94 -32.04 13.99
N THR A 221 54.44 -33.01 13.22
CA THR A 221 54.18 -33.14 11.78
C THR A 221 53.47 -34.46 11.52
N LEU A 222 52.26 -34.42 10.98
CA LEU A 222 51.46 -35.59 10.64
C LEU A 222 51.25 -35.62 9.13
N ARG A 223 51.93 -36.55 8.46
CA ARG A 223 52.02 -36.52 7.00
C ARG A 223 51.93 -37.86 6.29
N TRP A 224 51.65 -37.84 4.99
CA TRP A 224 51.60 -39.04 4.16
C TRP A 224 50.66 -40.13 4.73
N SER A 225 49.54 -39.77 5.33
CA SER A 225 48.59 -40.75 5.86
C SER A 225 47.74 -41.41 4.77
N GLY A 226 47.04 -42.48 5.14
CA GLY A 226 46.09 -43.18 4.29
C GLY A 226 44.75 -42.44 4.08
N GLU A 227 44.34 -41.58 5.02
CA GLU A 227 43.25 -40.60 4.84
C GLU A 227 43.62 -39.25 5.47
N TYR A 228 43.63 -39.09 6.80
CA TYR A 228 43.84 -37.79 7.47
C TYR A 228 45.17 -37.69 8.21
N GLY A 229 45.74 -36.49 8.42
CA GLY A 229 46.86 -36.35 9.34
C GLY A 229 46.42 -36.73 10.76
N LEU A 230 45.36 -36.06 11.22
CA LEU A 230 44.65 -36.31 12.48
C LEU A 230 43.18 -36.64 12.22
N TYR A 231 42.67 -37.70 12.83
CA TYR A 231 41.26 -38.07 12.87
C TYR A 231 40.71 -37.93 14.29
N GLN A 232 39.86 -36.93 14.53
CA GLN A 232 39.19 -36.74 15.82
C GLN A 232 37.76 -37.29 15.75
N GLY A 233 37.48 -38.34 16.52
CA GLY A 233 36.18 -39.00 16.68
C GLY A 233 35.22 -38.29 17.63
N GLY A 234 34.04 -38.90 17.84
CA GLY A 234 32.93 -38.34 18.64
C GLY A 234 33.28 -38.00 20.08
N GLY A 235 34.09 -38.85 20.73
CA GLY A 235 34.57 -38.65 22.10
C GLY A 235 36.01 -38.15 22.19
N GLY A 236 36.58 -37.64 21.09
CA GLY A 236 37.96 -37.18 21.04
C GLY A 236 38.10 -35.73 21.50
N THR A 237 39.06 -35.45 22.36
CA THR A 237 39.35 -34.10 22.90
C THR A 237 40.83 -33.76 22.72
N LEU A 238 41.14 -32.61 22.14
CA LEU A 238 42.49 -32.06 22.18
C LEU A 238 42.67 -31.25 23.46
N LEU A 239 43.68 -31.61 24.24
CA LEU A 239 44.00 -30.91 25.50
C LEU A 239 44.80 -29.61 25.25
N ASP A 240 45.57 -29.62 24.17
CA ASP A 240 46.35 -28.50 23.64
C ASP A 240 46.64 -28.83 22.15
N GLU A 241 46.53 -27.83 21.27
CA GLU A 241 46.80 -27.96 19.84
C GLU A 241 47.49 -26.69 19.35
N GLY A 242 48.63 -26.83 18.68
CA GLY A 242 49.33 -25.69 18.13
C GLY A 242 50.67 -26.01 17.47
N ASP A 243 51.06 -25.17 16.53
CA ASP A 243 52.31 -25.25 15.78
C ASP A 243 52.50 -26.59 15.03
N ASN A 244 51.39 -27.27 14.71
CA ASN A 244 51.40 -28.55 14.03
C ASN A 244 51.48 -28.37 12.50
N VAL A 245 51.95 -29.40 11.79
CA VAL A 245 51.97 -29.45 10.33
C VAL A 245 51.25 -30.70 9.85
N TYR A 246 50.09 -30.52 9.22
CA TYR A 246 49.32 -31.58 8.58
C TYR A 246 49.55 -31.53 7.07
N ALA A 247 50.36 -32.44 6.53
CA ALA A 247 50.80 -32.35 5.15
C ALA A 247 50.76 -33.63 4.32
N ASP A 248 50.55 -33.50 3.00
CA ASP A 248 50.64 -34.60 2.03
C ASP A 248 49.77 -35.82 2.37
N ASN A 249 48.65 -35.60 3.06
CA ASN A 249 47.68 -36.64 3.42
C ASN A 249 46.68 -36.87 2.28
N ARG A 250 46.14 -38.09 2.18
CA ARG A 250 45.29 -38.53 1.05
C ARG A 250 43.87 -37.96 1.04
N GLU A 251 43.41 -37.43 2.16
CA GLU A 251 42.17 -36.65 2.27
C GLU A 251 42.52 -35.25 2.77
N ALA A 252 42.00 -34.84 3.94
CA ALA A 252 42.30 -33.56 4.57
C ALA A 252 43.41 -33.69 5.60
N GLY A 253 44.03 -32.57 5.99
CA GLY A 253 44.99 -32.56 7.10
C GLY A 253 44.36 -33.03 8.42
N VAL A 254 43.12 -32.61 8.66
CA VAL A 254 42.35 -32.92 9.87
C VAL A 254 40.92 -33.32 9.50
N ARG A 255 40.38 -34.28 10.25
CA ARG A 255 38.94 -34.52 10.37
C ARG A 255 38.51 -34.27 11.82
N THR A 256 37.47 -33.46 12.00
CA THR A 256 36.87 -33.15 13.29
C THR A 256 35.33 -33.08 13.21
N LEU A 257 34.70 -32.62 14.29
CA LEU A 257 33.27 -32.40 14.48
C LEU A 257 33.01 -30.93 14.84
N THR A 258 31.81 -30.44 14.58
CA THR A 258 31.36 -29.06 14.91
C THR A 258 31.69 -28.67 16.36
N SER A 259 31.45 -29.58 17.30
CA SER A 259 31.71 -29.37 18.73
C SER A 259 33.15 -29.03 19.05
N ASN A 260 34.12 -29.43 18.21
CA ASN A 260 35.55 -29.41 18.52
C ASN A 260 36.34 -28.44 17.62
N ILE A 261 35.68 -27.68 16.74
CA ILE A 261 36.37 -26.72 15.84
C ILE A 261 37.22 -25.71 16.64
N HIS A 262 36.72 -25.28 17.79
CA HIS A 262 37.38 -24.32 18.68
C HIS A 262 38.71 -24.81 19.27
N GLU A 263 39.04 -26.09 19.15
CA GLU A 263 40.29 -26.66 19.65
C GLU A 263 41.48 -26.42 18.72
N TYR A 264 41.27 -26.01 17.46
CA TYR A 264 42.33 -25.90 16.46
C TYR A 264 42.95 -24.49 16.41
N SER A 265 44.28 -24.45 16.44
CA SER A 265 45.06 -23.20 16.48
C SER A 265 45.42 -22.69 15.08
N PRO A 266 45.36 -21.35 14.85
CA PRO A 266 45.85 -20.74 13.60
C PRO A 266 47.37 -20.80 13.45
N SER A 267 48.12 -21.25 14.47
CA SER A 267 49.56 -21.48 14.34
C SER A 267 49.91 -22.81 13.65
N SER A 268 48.94 -23.70 13.50
CA SER A 268 49.07 -24.96 12.77
C SER A 268 48.89 -24.76 11.25
N ALA A 269 49.56 -25.58 10.44
CA ALA A 269 49.58 -25.47 8.98
C ALA A 269 49.02 -26.71 8.27
N TYR A 270 48.23 -26.49 7.21
CA TYR A 270 47.48 -27.52 6.49
C TYR A 270 47.90 -27.59 5.01
N ASN A 271 49.07 -28.17 4.74
CA ASN A 271 49.77 -27.99 3.47
C ASN A 271 49.73 -29.21 2.54
N ASN A 272 49.49 -29.01 1.24
CA ASN A 272 49.66 -30.04 0.20
C ASN A 272 48.90 -31.36 0.43
N ASN A 273 47.84 -31.35 1.24
CA ASN A 273 46.94 -32.50 1.33
C ASN A 273 46.18 -32.62 -0.01
N ASP A 274 45.72 -33.83 -0.35
CA ASP A 274 44.88 -34.04 -1.53
C ASP A 274 43.65 -33.12 -1.51
N ARG A 275 43.22 -32.71 -0.30
CA ARG A 275 42.24 -31.64 -0.05
C ARG A 275 42.71 -30.71 1.07
N ASN A 276 43.03 -29.46 0.73
CA ASN A 276 43.49 -28.44 1.69
C ASN A 276 42.30 -27.72 2.35
N TYR A 277 41.66 -28.40 3.29
CA TYR A 277 40.65 -27.86 4.20
C TYR A 277 40.70 -28.64 5.52
N VAL A 278 40.04 -28.16 6.55
CA VAL A 278 39.69 -28.98 7.73
C VAL A 278 38.32 -29.63 7.48
N PHE A 279 38.24 -30.96 7.52
CA PHE A 279 36.96 -31.65 7.32
C PHE A 279 36.15 -31.63 8.63
N VAL A 280 34.95 -31.09 8.59
CA VAL A 280 34.06 -31.00 9.76
C VAL A 280 32.81 -31.83 9.50
N ALA A 281 32.62 -32.90 10.28
CA ALA A 281 31.37 -33.64 10.31
C ALA A 281 30.34 -32.95 11.22
N GLY A 282 29.09 -32.90 10.78
CA GLY A 282 27.98 -32.28 11.49
C GLY A 282 27.63 -33.00 12.80
N ASN A 283 27.49 -32.23 13.86
CA ASN A 283 26.95 -32.61 15.16
C ASN A 283 26.53 -31.33 15.91
N THR A 284 26.09 -31.49 17.16
CA THR A 284 25.76 -30.38 18.05
C THR A 284 26.98 -29.95 18.86
N ALA A 285 27.33 -28.67 18.79
CA ALA A 285 28.15 -27.99 19.77
C ALA A 285 27.20 -27.45 20.85
N SER A 286 27.34 -27.90 22.08
CA SER A 286 26.55 -27.39 23.20
C SER A 286 27.39 -27.18 24.45
N ASP A 287 26.91 -26.28 25.31
CA ASP A 287 27.33 -26.17 26.69
C ASP A 287 26.14 -26.45 27.64
N GLU A 288 26.34 -27.39 28.55
CA GLU A 288 25.38 -27.81 29.58
C GLU A 288 25.74 -27.19 30.96
N GLY A 289 26.79 -26.36 31.00
CA GLY A 289 27.29 -25.67 32.18
C GLY A 289 26.44 -24.46 32.58
N PRO A 290 26.58 -23.98 33.84
CA PRO A 290 25.86 -22.81 34.33
C PRO A 290 26.45 -21.47 33.85
N ASP A 291 27.58 -21.48 33.15
CA ASP A 291 28.31 -20.31 32.67
C ASP A 291 28.29 -20.36 31.13
N GLU A 292 27.82 -19.31 30.45
CA GLU A 292 27.78 -19.25 28.98
C GLU A 292 29.21 -19.31 28.39
N GLU A 293 29.62 -20.45 27.84
CA GLU A 293 30.91 -20.59 27.16
C GLU A 293 30.88 -19.93 25.76
N THR A 294 31.91 -19.12 25.47
CA THR A 294 32.18 -18.63 24.12
C THR A 294 33.14 -19.58 23.43
N ARG A 295 32.79 -20.04 22.22
CA ARG A 295 33.66 -20.83 21.35
C ARG A 295 34.02 -20.01 20.12
N THR A 296 35.31 -19.85 19.88
CA THR A 296 35.84 -19.14 18.71
C THR A 296 36.28 -20.15 17.65
N TRP A 297 35.82 -19.98 16.41
CA TRP A 297 36.35 -20.68 15.25
C TRP A 297 37.41 -19.80 14.56
N SER A 298 38.66 -20.23 14.66
CA SER A 298 39.83 -19.47 14.23
C SER A 298 40.01 -19.45 12.69
N ASN A 299 40.64 -18.40 12.17
CA ASN A 299 41.05 -18.40 10.76
C ASN A 299 42.32 -19.25 10.57
N LEU A 300 42.16 -20.46 10.05
CA LEU A 300 43.26 -21.44 9.85
C LEU A 300 44.03 -21.28 8.52
N GLU A 301 43.80 -20.19 7.77
CA GLU A 301 44.30 -19.97 6.41
C GLU A 301 43.86 -21.03 5.36
N VAL A 302 43.00 -21.97 5.77
CA VAL A 302 42.31 -22.95 4.91
C VAL A 302 40.84 -23.04 5.31
N PRO A 303 39.93 -23.41 4.40
CA PRO A 303 38.51 -23.48 4.72
C PRO A 303 38.16 -24.60 5.70
N TYR A 304 37.05 -24.42 6.43
CA TYR A 304 36.34 -25.50 7.09
C TYR A 304 35.34 -26.13 6.11
N ARG A 305 35.54 -27.41 5.77
CA ARG A 305 34.62 -28.17 4.91
C ARG A 305 33.52 -28.81 5.75
N MET A 306 32.38 -28.16 5.81
CA MET A 306 31.20 -28.51 6.62
C MET A 306 30.38 -29.60 5.92
N GLN A 307 30.17 -30.75 6.54
CA GLN A 307 29.32 -31.83 6.02
C GLN A 307 28.28 -32.29 7.05
N GLY A 308 27.00 -32.13 6.71
CA GLY A 308 25.88 -32.55 7.54
C GLY A 308 25.13 -31.37 8.17
N GLY A 309 24.39 -31.64 9.24
CA GLY A 309 23.77 -30.59 10.06
C GLY A 309 24.70 -30.19 11.20
N HIS A 310 24.97 -28.90 11.31
CA HIS A 310 25.83 -28.30 12.33
C HIS A 310 24.94 -27.47 13.27
N PHE A 311 24.89 -27.83 14.54
CA PHE A 311 23.96 -27.21 15.51
C PHE A 311 24.76 -26.52 16.62
N ILE A 312 24.35 -25.31 16.96
CA ILE A 312 24.91 -24.49 18.03
C ILE A 312 23.80 -24.32 19.07
N ASP A 313 23.93 -24.98 20.22
CA ASP A 313 22.89 -25.09 21.23
C ASP A 313 23.39 -24.53 22.57
N ASN A 314 22.72 -23.50 23.10
CA ASN A 314 23.02 -22.89 24.41
C ASN A 314 24.50 -22.46 24.58
N LEU A 315 25.12 -21.89 23.54
CA LEU A 315 26.50 -21.41 23.56
C LEU A 315 26.66 -20.09 22.79
N THR A 316 27.73 -19.34 23.06
CA THR A 316 28.11 -18.17 22.25
C THR A 316 29.11 -18.57 21.17
N LEU A 317 28.75 -18.43 19.89
CA LEU A 317 29.68 -18.69 18.78
C LEU A 317 30.30 -17.39 18.25
N ASP A 318 31.62 -17.34 18.26
CA ASP A 318 32.46 -16.33 17.63
C ASP A 318 33.23 -16.96 16.44
N ILE A 319 33.40 -16.21 15.35
CA ILE A 319 34.14 -16.66 14.16
C ILE A 319 35.10 -15.56 13.73
N GLU A 320 36.40 -15.86 13.69
CA GLU A 320 37.41 -14.86 13.39
C GLU A 320 37.30 -14.31 11.94
N PRO A 321 37.63 -13.03 11.72
CA PRO A 321 37.70 -12.42 10.40
C PRO A 321 38.53 -13.22 9.38
N GLY A 322 38.01 -13.31 8.15
CA GLY A 322 38.66 -14.03 7.04
C GLY A 322 38.44 -15.55 7.05
N THR A 323 37.69 -16.09 8.02
CA THR A 323 37.32 -17.51 8.06
C THR A 323 36.34 -17.87 6.95
N GLU A 324 36.60 -19.00 6.27
CA GLU A 324 35.74 -19.54 5.20
C GLU A 324 35.11 -20.88 5.62
N LEU A 325 33.78 -20.95 5.57
CA LEU A 325 32.98 -22.15 5.80
C LEU A 325 32.42 -22.65 4.46
N GLU A 326 32.94 -23.77 3.96
CA GLU A 326 32.49 -24.42 2.73
C GLU A 326 31.50 -25.55 3.04
N PHE A 327 30.22 -25.34 2.74
CA PHE A 327 29.17 -26.33 2.99
C PHE A 327 29.06 -27.36 1.87
N SER A 328 29.03 -28.63 2.26
CA SER A 328 28.71 -29.75 1.38
C SER A 328 27.23 -29.72 0.98
N GLN A 329 26.87 -30.51 -0.04
CA GLN A 329 25.50 -30.55 -0.54
C GLN A 329 24.51 -30.81 0.62
N GLN A 330 23.44 -30.00 0.69
CA GLN A 330 22.37 -30.09 1.72
C GLN A 330 22.82 -29.92 3.17
N SER A 331 24.04 -29.43 3.41
CA SER A 331 24.52 -29.10 4.76
C SER A 331 23.94 -27.77 5.24
N ASN A 332 23.98 -27.53 6.55
CA ASN A 332 23.41 -26.33 7.19
C ASN A 332 24.12 -26.00 8.50
N LEU A 333 23.99 -24.75 8.92
CA LEU A 333 24.34 -24.29 10.27
C LEU A 333 23.06 -23.77 10.94
N THR A 334 22.76 -24.28 12.14
CA THR A 334 21.58 -23.90 12.91
C THR A 334 22.01 -23.40 14.28
N PHE A 335 21.53 -22.22 14.65
CA PHE A 335 21.58 -21.70 16.01
C PHE A 335 20.24 -22.02 16.65
N GLU A 336 20.26 -22.76 17.76
CA GLU A 336 19.06 -23.18 18.49
C GLU A 336 19.17 -22.81 19.98
N SER A 337 18.02 -22.83 20.67
CA SER A 337 17.92 -22.46 22.09
C SER A 337 18.46 -21.05 22.39
N SER A 338 18.89 -20.79 23.62
CA SER A 338 19.52 -19.52 24.04
C SER A 338 20.96 -19.33 23.50
N SER A 339 21.29 -19.81 22.31
CA SER A 339 22.61 -19.56 21.69
C SER A 339 22.78 -18.07 21.34
N ARG A 340 24.00 -17.56 21.42
CA ARG A 340 24.38 -16.19 21.04
C ARG A 340 25.29 -16.21 19.82
N ILE A 341 25.01 -15.33 18.86
CA ILE A 341 25.76 -15.20 17.60
C ILE A 341 26.64 -13.95 17.70
N ASP A 342 27.96 -14.10 17.60
CA ASP A 342 28.91 -12.98 17.65
C ASP A 342 29.88 -13.07 16.46
N ILE A 343 29.38 -12.84 15.24
CA ILE A 343 30.14 -13.07 14.02
C ILE A 343 30.48 -11.72 13.38
N GLU A 344 31.71 -11.26 13.64
CA GLU A 344 32.21 -9.96 13.21
C GLU A 344 33.45 -10.07 12.30
N GLY A 345 33.22 -9.99 10.99
CA GLY A 345 34.28 -9.83 10.01
C GLY A 345 34.78 -8.38 9.89
N THR A 346 35.62 -8.12 8.88
CA THR A 346 36.06 -6.76 8.53
C THR A 346 35.85 -6.47 7.04
N ASP A 347 36.02 -5.22 6.61
CA ASP A 347 35.95 -4.83 5.19
C ASP A 347 36.90 -5.63 4.28
N THR A 348 38.08 -5.98 4.78
CA THR A 348 39.10 -6.73 4.03
C THR A 348 38.97 -8.23 4.24
N ASP A 349 38.60 -8.65 5.44
CA ASP A 349 38.61 -10.04 5.89
C ASP A 349 37.21 -10.40 6.39
N LYS A 350 36.31 -10.65 5.43
CA LYS A 350 34.93 -11.05 5.70
C LYS A 350 34.86 -12.51 6.16
N VAL A 351 33.86 -12.84 6.98
CA VAL A 351 33.50 -14.25 7.25
C VAL A 351 32.64 -14.75 6.08
N VAL A 352 33.03 -15.87 5.47
CA VAL A 352 32.40 -16.35 4.23
C VAL A 352 31.69 -17.69 4.46
N PHE A 353 30.37 -17.71 4.25
CA PHE A 353 29.53 -18.90 4.20
C PHE A 353 29.26 -19.25 2.73
N THR A 354 29.89 -20.31 2.22
CA THR A 354 29.85 -20.65 0.79
C THR A 354 29.63 -22.14 0.55
N ALA A 355 29.52 -22.53 -0.72
CA ALA A 355 29.33 -23.91 -1.13
C ALA A 355 30.66 -24.57 -1.52
N ALA A 356 30.80 -25.85 -1.15
CA ALA A 356 31.86 -26.73 -1.67
C ALA A 356 31.84 -26.90 -3.21
N THR A 357 30.76 -26.47 -3.86
CA THR A 357 30.65 -26.35 -5.32
C THR A 357 29.76 -25.17 -5.64
N ASN A 358 30.33 -24.17 -6.32
CA ASN A 358 29.68 -22.89 -6.66
C ASN A 358 28.48 -23.10 -7.60
N ARG A 359 27.34 -23.44 -7.02
CA ARG A 359 26.05 -23.63 -7.67
C ARG A 359 24.97 -23.17 -6.71
N ARG A 360 24.08 -22.28 -7.16
CA ARG A 360 22.92 -21.84 -6.36
C ARG A 360 22.17 -23.06 -5.79
N GLY A 361 21.77 -22.99 -4.52
CA GLY A 361 21.02 -24.06 -3.85
C GLY A 361 21.87 -25.31 -3.56
N TRP A 362 23.19 -25.18 -3.44
CA TRP A 362 24.06 -26.31 -3.12
C TRP A 362 23.83 -26.82 -1.70
N TRP A 363 23.83 -25.89 -0.74
CA TRP A 363 23.60 -26.13 0.69
C TRP A 363 22.32 -25.41 1.14
N ASN A 364 21.83 -25.69 2.36
CA ASN A 364 20.53 -25.16 2.78
C ASN A 364 20.65 -23.68 3.15
N GLY A 365 21.56 -23.32 4.06
CA GLY A 365 21.75 -21.96 4.56
C GLY A 365 22.17 -21.95 6.03
N VAL A 366 22.06 -20.78 6.65
CA VAL A 366 22.10 -20.58 8.11
C VAL A 366 20.69 -20.37 8.67
N TYR A 367 20.33 -21.06 9.74
CA TYR A 367 19.04 -20.91 10.41
C TYR A 367 19.22 -20.43 11.85
N ILE A 368 18.49 -19.38 12.20
CA ILE A 368 18.37 -18.83 13.54
C ILE A 368 17.00 -19.28 14.09
N ASP A 369 17.01 -20.27 14.99
CA ASP A 369 15.82 -20.93 15.53
C ASP A 369 15.68 -20.62 17.03
N ASP A 370 14.66 -19.86 17.42
CA ASP A 370 14.34 -19.56 18.83
C ASP A 370 15.44 -18.86 19.67
N THR A 371 16.42 -18.20 19.04
CA THR A 371 17.39 -17.35 19.74
C THR A 371 16.95 -15.89 19.79
N THR A 372 16.78 -15.39 21.02
CA THR A 372 16.20 -14.07 21.33
C THR A 372 17.20 -13.09 21.92
N ASP A 373 18.48 -13.44 21.95
CA ASP A 373 19.52 -12.53 22.42
C ASP A 373 19.61 -11.32 21.48
N THR A 374 19.43 -10.13 22.03
CA THR A 374 19.48 -8.88 21.27
C THR A 374 20.87 -8.51 20.78
N GLU A 375 21.92 -9.20 21.26
CA GLU A 375 23.30 -9.03 20.83
C GLU A 375 23.70 -9.96 19.67
N ASN A 376 22.79 -10.81 19.17
CA ASN A 376 23.04 -11.64 18.00
C ASN A 376 23.45 -10.79 16.79
N LEU A 377 24.63 -11.05 16.23
CA LEU A 377 25.26 -10.19 15.23
C LEU A 377 25.86 -10.98 14.06
N PHE A 378 25.51 -10.54 12.85
CA PHE A 378 26.29 -10.76 11.63
C PHE A 378 26.79 -9.43 11.08
N ASN A 379 28.11 -9.19 11.17
CA ASN A 379 28.76 -8.01 10.60
C ASN A 379 29.84 -8.42 9.60
N HIS A 380 29.90 -7.76 8.43
CA HIS A 380 30.88 -8.05 7.36
C HIS A 380 30.94 -9.53 6.95
N CYS A 381 29.78 -10.17 6.80
CA CYS A 381 29.67 -11.56 6.34
C CYS A 381 29.34 -11.65 4.83
N VAL A 382 29.62 -12.81 4.23
CA VAL A 382 29.18 -13.17 2.87
C VAL A 382 28.41 -14.48 2.92
N PHE A 383 27.20 -14.50 2.36
CA PHE A 383 26.37 -15.70 2.21
C PHE A 383 26.14 -15.98 0.73
N GLU A 384 26.66 -17.12 0.24
CA GLU A 384 26.55 -17.47 -1.17
C GLU A 384 26.26 -18.95 -1.48
N TYR A 385 25.59 -19.18 -2.61
CA TYR A 385 25.23 -20.50 -3.14
C TYR A 385 24.31 -21.36 -2.25
N ALA A 386 23.59 -20.73 -1.32
CA ALA A 386 22.61 -21.36 -0.42
C ALA A 386 21.20 -21.49 -1.07
N GLY A 387 20.21 -21.92 -0.28
CA GLY A 387 18.79 -21.98 -0.68
C GLY A 387 18.34 -23.31 -1.29
N ASN A 388 18.86 -24.46 -0.85
CA ASN A 388 18.38 -25.78 -1.31
C ASN A 388 16.89 -26.02 -0.91
N THR A 389 16.24 -27.04 -1.48
CA THR A 389 14.77 -27.26 -1.63
C THR A 389 13.88 -27.27 -0.38
N ASN A 390 14.37 -26.92 0.81
CA ASN A 390 13.55 -26.76 2.01
C ASN A 390 13.60 -25.35 2.61
N TRP A 391 14.59 -24.53 2.22
CA TRP A 391 14.80 -23.20 2.79
C TRP A 391 14.59 -22.15 1.70
N THR A 392 13.94 -21.07 2.07
CA THR A 392 13.57 -19.96 1.18
C THR A 392 14.67 -18.93 1.04
N ALA A 393 15.66 -18.91 1.94
CA ALA A 393 16.76 -17.95 1.92
C ALA A 393 18.11 -18.54 2.37
N ALA A 394 19.18 -17.79 2.12
CA ALA A 394 20.51 -18.11 2.64
C ALA A 394 20.61 -17.95 4.16
N LEU A 395 19.90 -16.96 4.71
CA LEU A 395 19.71 -16.75 6.14
C LEU A 395 18.22 -16.81 6.49
N GLU A 396 17.83 -17.78 7.30
CA GLU A 396 16.48 -17.97 7.82
C GLU A 396 16.44 -17.50 9.28
N VAL A 397 15.46 -16.67 9.65
CA VAL A 397 15.33 -16.14 11.02
C VAL A 397 13.92 -16.38 11.56
N ALA A 398 13.80 -17.28 12.55
CA ALA A 398 12.58 -17.60 13.30
C ALA A 398 11.33 -17.82 12.43
N THR A 399 11.42 -18.75 11.47
CA THR A 399 10.43 -18.90 10.39
C THR A 399 9.38 -20.00 10.65
N GLY A 400 9.47 -20.76 11.74
CA GLY A 400 8.52 -21.82 12.13
C GLY A 400 7.19 -21.34 12.74
N GLY A 401 6.96 -20.03 12.82
CA GLY A 401 5.66 -19.42 13.15
C GLY A 401 5.29 -19.38 14.64
N THR A 402 5.97 -20.17 15.48
CA THR A 402 5.98 -20.01 16.95
C THR A 402 7.27 -19.38 17.46
N ASP A 403 8.25 -19.23 16.58
CA ASP A 403 9.62 -19.00 16.97
C ASP A 403 9.87 -17.49 17.11
N ASP A 404 10.62 -17.10 18.13
CA ASP A 404 11.07 -15.72 18.32
C ASP A 404 12.57 -15.64 17.96
N GLY A 405 12.94 -14.61 17.18
CA GLY A 405 14.33 -14.37 16.79
C GLY A 405 14.75 -12.94 17.11
N ALA A 406 16.01 -12.71 17.44
CA ALA A 406 16.61 -11.38 17.42
C ALA A 406 17.96 -11.44 16.68
N VAL A 407 18.21 -10.51 15.76
CA VAL A 407 19.47 -10.44 15.03
C VAL A 407 19.74 -9.04 14.47
N GLU A 408 21.01 -8.63 14.51
CA GLU A 408 21.57 -7.51 13.78
C GLU A 408 22.32 -8.02 12.53
N VAL A 409 22.03 -7.42 11.37
CA VAL A 409 22.70 -7.76 10.10
C VAL A 409 23.20 -6.49 9.44
N ARG A 410 24.51 -6.29 9.42
CA ARG A 410 25.12 -5.08 8.85
C ARG A 410 26.36 -5.36 8.01
N ASN A 411 26.56 -4.57 6.96
CA ASN A 411 27.72 -4.68 6.05
C ASN A 411 27.88 -6.06 5.37
N CYS A 412 26.80 -6.84 5.26
CA CYS A 412 26.82 -8.20 4.74
C CYS A 412 26.52 -8.24 3.23
N VAL A 413 26.96 -9.32 2.57
CA VAL A 413 26.67 -9.58 1.15
C VAL A 413 25.94 -10.91 1.02
N PHE A 414 24.76 -10.89 0.40
CA PHE A 414 23.96 -12.08 0.08
C PHE A 414 23.91 -12.22 -1.44
N ARG A 415 24.56 -13.26 -1.99
CA ARG A 415 24.63 -13.42 -3.44
C ARG A 415 24.56 -14.85 -3.96
N ASP A 416 24.12 -14.99 -5.21
CA ASP A 416 24.11 -16.28 -5.91
C ASP A 416 23.34 -17.39 -5.16
N ASN A 417 22.25 -17.03 -4.46
CA ASN A 417 21.40 -17.98 -3.74
C ASN A 417 20.19 -18.39 -4.60
N ASP A 418 19.69 -19.61 -4.41
CA ASP A 418 18.55 -20.16 -5.19
C ASP A 418 17.18 -19.67 -4.71
N GLY A 419 17.13 -18.97 -3.57
CA GLY A 419 15.96 -18.28 -3.03
C GLY A 419 16.23 -16.80 -2.78
N PHE A 420 15.78 -16.27 -1.64
CA PHE A 420 16.10 -14.93 -1.15
C PHE A 420 17.48 -14.89 -0.47
N GLY A 421 18.02 -13.69 -0.24
CA GLY A 421 19.19 -13.54 0.63
C GLY A 421 18.85 -13.81 2.10
N ILE A 422 17.76 -13.21 2.58
CA ILE A 422 17.27 -13.38 3.96
C ILE A 422 15.75 -13.60 3.98
N ASN A 423 15.27 -14.48 4.86
CA ASN A 423 13.85 -14.69 5.17
C ASN A 423 13.63 -14.51 6.68
N VAL A 424 12.75 -13.58 7.04
CA VAL A 424 12.54 -13.14 8.42
C VAL A 424 11.10 -13.40 8.84
N GLY A 425 10.93 -14.21 9.88
CA GLY A 425 9.64 -14.52 10.50
C GLY A 425 9.01 -13.31 11.20
N GLY A 426 7.68 -13.34 11.37
CA GLY A 426 6.90 -12.16 11.79
C GLY A 426 7.14 -11.71 13.22
N GLY A 427 7.53 -12.64 14.11
CA GLY A 427 7.89 -12.35 15.51
C GLY A 427 9.32 -11.86 15.71
N THR A 428 10.14 -11.85 14.64
CA THR A 428 11.56 -11.51 14.72
C THR A 428 11.77 -10.05 15.05
N ASP A 429 12.74 -9.78 15.91
CA ASP A 429 13.26 -8.46 16.20
C ASP A 429 14.51 -8.19 15.35
N LEU A 430 14.28 -7.71 14.13
CA LEU A 430 15.33 -7.36 13.19
C LEU A 430 15.84 -5.93 13.48
N ARG A 431 17.05 -5.82 14.01
CA ARG A 431 17.64 -4.54 14.44
C ARG A 431 18.81 -4.13 13.57
N ASN A 432 19.08 -2.82 13.52
CA ASN A 432 20.29 -2.23 12.90
C ASN A 432 20.63 -2.86 11.54
N PHE A 433 19.62 -3.00 10.68
CA PHE A 433 19.76 -3.60 9.36
C PHE A 433 20.24 -2.56 8.36
N GLU A 434 21.54 -2.50 8.12
CA GLU A 434 22.15 -1.43 7.34
C GLU A 434 23.34 -1.88 6.48
N ASN A 435 23.59 -1.17 5.37
CA ASN A 435 24.75 -1.36 4.50
C ASN A 435 24.89 -2.78 3.94
N ASN A 436 23.79 -3.50 3.76
CA ASN A 436 23.79 -4.85 3.19
C ASN A 436 23.68 -4.79 1.66
N THR A 437 24.20 -5.81 0.96
CA THR A 437 24.08 -5.94 -0.50
C THR A 437 23.44 -7.28 -0.85
N TYR A 438 22.31 -7.24 -1.56
CA TYR A 438 21.58 -8.40 -2.04
C TYR A 438 21.62 -8.44 -3.56
N THR A 439 22.33 -9.40 -4.15
CA THR A 439 22.49 -9.44 -5.62
C THR A 439 22.52 -10.88 -6.15
N SER A 440 22.04 -11.12 -7.36
CA SER A 440 22.06 -12.43 -8.01
C SER A 440 21.35 -13.55 -7.23
N ASN A 441 20.37 -13.20 -6.37
CA ASN A 441 19.47 -14.16 -5.73
C ASN A 441 18.28 -14.43 -6.66
N VAL A 442 17.80 -15.69 -6.71
CA VAL A 442 16.77 -16.11 -7.68
C VAL A 442 15.40 -15.52 -7.37
N ASP A 443 14.93 -15.61 -6.12
CA ASP A 443 13.56 -15.21 -5.78
C ASP A 443 13.43 -13.71 -5.48
N GLY A 444 14.47 -13.07 -4.98
CA GLY A 444 14.49 -11.64 -4.66
C GLY A 444 15.51 -11.30 -3.60
N ALA A 445 15.53 -10.05 -3.14
CA ALA A 445 16.52 -9.62 -2.16
C ALA A 445 16.22 -10.21 -0.76
N ALA A 446 15.01 -9.98 -0.27
CA ALA A 446 14.58 -10.42 1.06
C ALA A 446 13.09 -10.82 1.06
N ARG A 447 12.73 -11.66 2.03
CA ARG A 447 11.34 -11.99 2.38
C ARG A 447 11.09 -11.63 3.85
N ILE A 448 10.15 -10.74 4.12
CA ILE A 448 9.87 -10.23 5.47
C ILE A 448 8.37 -10.14 5.75
N GLY A 449 7.98 -10.09 7.03
CA GLY A 449 6.62 -9.75 7.42
C GLY A 449 6.39 -8.23 7.46
N THR A 450 5.13 -7.79 7.34
CA THR A 450 4.74 -6.37 7.39
C THR A 450 5.26 -5.64 8.64
N ALA A 451 5.28 -6.32 9.79
CA ALA A 451 5.82 -5.77 11.04
C ALA A 451 7.31 -5.39 10.99
N ASN A 452 8.08 -5.98 10.07
CA ASN A 452 9.53 -5.82 9.95
C ASN A 452 9.95 -4.83 8.85
N MET A 453 9.02 -4.25 8.08
CA MET A 453 9.34 -3.34 6.98
C MET A 453 10.13 -2.11 7.45
N GLN A 454 9.82 -1.59 8.64
CA GLN A 454 10.53 -0.46 9.25
C GLN A 454 12.02 -0.70 9.51
N SER A 455 12.46 -1.96 9.55
CA SER A 455 13.84 -2.30 9.87
C SER A 455 14.74 -2.15 8.64
N LEU A 456 14.17 -2.23 7.44
CA LEU A 456 14.89 -2.08 6.19
C LEU A 456 14.87 -0.61 5.76
N SER A 457 15.99 -0.11 5.24
CA SER A 457 16.16 1.28 4.83
C SER A 457 17.00 1.39 3.55
N SER A 458 17.05 2.60 2.99
CA SER A 458 17.86 2.95 1.80
C SER A 458 19.38 2.80 1.98
N THR A 459 19.86 2.49 3.18
CA THR A 459 21.29 2.21 3.43
C THR A 459 21.76 0.88 2.83
N SER A 460 20.84 -0.03 2.53
CA SER A 460 21.15 -1.32 1.88
C SER A 460 20.80 -1.29 0.39
N ASP A 461 21.49 -2.10 -0.40
CA ASP A 461 21.25 -2.28 -1.84
C ASP A 461 20.51 -3.60 -2.09
N PHE A 462 19.29 -3.50 -2.62
CA PHE A 462 18.42 -4.64 -2.92
C PHE A 462 18.37 -4.98 -4.43
N THR A 463 19.22 -4.37 -5.26
CA THR A 463 19.19 -4.49 -6.73
C THR A 463 20.12 -5.56 -7.31
N GLY A 464 19.88 -5.95 -8.55
CA GLY A 464 20.71 -6.89 -9.30
C GLY A 464 20.42 -8.36 -8.97
N ASN A 465 19.26 -8.66 -8.41
CA ASN A 465 18.72 -10.01 -8.25
C ASN A 465 18.04 -10.48 -9.55
N ASP A 466 17.73 -11.77 -9.68
CA ASP A 466 16.98 -12.26 -10.85
C ASP A 466 15.56 -11.66 -10.87
N ASN A 467 15.04 -11.32 -9.68
CA ASN A 467 13.89 -10.45 -9.50
C ASN A 467 14.19 -9.35 -8.47
N ASP A 468 14.12 -8.08 -8.87
CA ASP A 468 14.42 -6.94 -8.00
C ASP A 468 13.17 -6.49 -7.22
N TYR A 469 12.95 -7.09 -6.05
CA TYR A 469 11.96 -6.67 -5.05
C TYR A 469 12.31 -7.21 -3.65
N VAL A 470 11.66 -6.66 -2.63
CA VAL A 470 11.53 -7.28 -1.30
C VAL A 470 10.11 -7.81 -1.15
N LEU A 471 9.96 -9.11 -0.88
CA LEU A 471 8.65 -9.74 -0.67
C LEU A 471 8.18 -9.48 0.76
N VAL A 472 7.02 -8.86 0.90
CA VAL A 472 6.36 -8.63 2.18
C VAL A 472 5.16 -9.55 2.27
N TYR A 473 5.20 -10.55 3.14
CA TYR A 473 4.03 -11.38 3.39
C TYR A 473 3.15 -10.79 4.51
N ASP A 474 1.86 -11.10 4.46
CA ASP A 474 0.90 -10.70 5.50
C ASP A 474 1.33 -11.18 6.89
N ASN A 475 1.71 -10.21 7.70
CA ASN A 475 1.90 -10.34 9.12
C ASN A 475 1.52 -9.00 9.76
N GLY A 476 0.23 -8.70 9.76
CA GLY A 476 -0.34 -7.41 10.20
C GLY A 476 0.37 -6.79 11.41
N VAL A 477 0.44 -5.46 11.43
CA VAL A 477 1.16 -4.67 12.43
C VAL A 477 0.16 -4.01 13.39
N ASN A 478 0.39 -4.16 14.70
CA ASN A 478 -0.48 -3.62 15.74
C ASN A 478 0.30 -2.75 16.74
N GLY A 479 -0.16 -1.53 17.00
CA GLY A 479 0.44 -0.59 17.97
C GLY A 479 0.32 -1.03 19.44
N ASN A 480 -0.54 -2.01 19.75
CA ASN A 480 -0.61 -2.62 21.09
C ASN A 480 0.43 -3.75 21.32
N GLY A 481 1.26 -4.07 20.31
CA GLY A 481 2.24 -5.16 20.34
C GLY A 481 3.65 -4.74 20.81
N ARG A 482 4.69 -5.52 20.46
CA ARG A 482 6.12 -5.14 20.62
C ARG A 482 6.51 -3.89 19.79
N ASN A 483 5.56 -3.39 19.00
CA ASN A 483 5.75 -2.40 17.96
C ASN A 483 5.24 -1.03 18.43
N SER A 484 6.10 -0.01 18.40
CA SER A 484 5.80 1.37 18.81
C SER A 484 4.51 1.94 18.21
N ASP A 485 3.89 2.88 18.92
CA ASP A 485 2.72 3.66 18.47
C ASP A 485 2.95 4.44 17.15
N GLN A 486 4.20 4.52 16.67
CA GLN A 486 4.60 5.16 15.42
C GLN A 486 5.52 4.25 14.59
N ARG A 487 5.29 4.23 13.28
CA ARG A 487 6.03 3.45 12.28
C ARG A 487 6.35 4.30 11.05
N ARG A 488 7.51 4.03 10.45
CA ARG A 488 7.93 4.59 9.16
C ARG A 488 8.28 3.42 8.23
N TRP A 489 7.76 3.44 7.01
CA TRP A 489 8.24 2.59 5.92
C TRP A 489 9.10 3.42 5.00
N ASP A 490 10.35 3.01 4.84
CA ASP A 490 11.34 3.72 4.04
C ASP A 490 11.20 3.40 2.56
N ALA A 491 11.65 4.34 1.73
CA ALA A 491 11.80 4.12 0.30
C ALA A 491 13.12 3.37 0.08
N ILE A 492 13.04 2.18 -0.50
CA ILE A 492 14.20 1.36 -0.85
C ILE A 492 14.38 1.33 -2.37
N ASN A 493 15.53 0.88 -2.86
CA ASN A 493 15.89 0.96 -4.27
C ASN A 493 15.26 -0.13 -5.17
N VAL A 494 14.25 -0.85 -4.67
CA VAL A 494 13.41 -1.82 -5.40
C VAL A 494 11.97 -1.78 -4.85
N PRO A 495 10.94 -2.25 -5.57
CA PRO A 495 9.59 -2.26 -5.04
C PRO A 495 9.40 -3.18 -3.81
N TRP A 496 8.54 -2.74 -2.89
CA TRP A 496 7.92 -3.59 -1.89
C TRP A 496 6.85 -4.46 -2.55
N ARG A 497 7.11 -5.76 -2.73
CA ARG A 497 6.12 -6.69 -3.28
C ARG A 497 5.22 -7.19 -2.15
N MET A 498 4.03 -6.63 -2.05
CA MET A 498 3.06 -6.90 -0.96
C MET A 498 2.20 -8.12 -1.30
N ASP A 499 2.29 -9.17 -0.50
CA ASP A 499 1.56 -10.43 -0.68
C ASP A 499 0.63 -10.74 0.51
N GLY A 500 -0.66 -10.81 0.23
CA GLY A 500 -1.71 -11.07 1.22
C GLY A 500 -2.46 -9.81 1.70
N TYR A 501 -3.11 -9.92 2.86
CA TYR A 501 -3.99 -8.89 3.40
C TYR A 501 -3.33 -8.15 4.57
N HIS A 502 -2.68 -7.03 4.29
CA HIS A 502 -1.89 -6.32 5.28
C HIS A 502 -2.79 -5.43 6.14
N ASN A 503 -2.84 -5.71 7.44
CA ASN A 503 -3.57 -4.88 8.39
C ASN A 503 -2.62 -3.99 9.22
N VAL A 504 -2.95 -2.71 9.33
CA VAL A 504 -2.31 -1.70 10.18
C VAL A 504 -3.33 -1.31 11.25
N ASP A 505 -3.06 -1.66 12.51
CA ASP A 505 -4.03 -1.55 13.60
C ASP A 505 -3.48 -0.71 14.77
N ASN A 506 -4.27 0.24 15.27
CA ASN A 506 -3.96 1.07 16.45
C ASN A 506 -2.58 1.75 16.41
N LEU A 507 -2.08 2.20 15.24
CA LEU A 507 -0.75 2.85 15.14
C LEU A 507 -0.71 4.01 14.15
N GLU A 508 0.29 4.88 14.29
CA GLU A 508 0.60 5.93 13.31
C GLU A 508 1.61 5.42 12.27
N LEU A 509 1.24 5.44 10.99
CA LEU A 509 2.12 5.07 9.88
C LEU A 509 2.48 6.29 9.04
N SER A 510 3.78 6.46 8.84
CA SER A 510 4.37 7.36 7.84
C SER A 510 5.13 6.55 6.78
N ILE A 511 5.25 7.11 5.58
CA ILE A 511 5.95 6.50 4.45
C ILE A 511 6.87 7.54 3.85
N GLU A 512 8.10 7.15 3.54
CA GLU A 512 9.07 8.04 2.88
C GLU A 512 8.67 8.32 1.41
N PRO A 513 8.83 9.57 0.93
CA PRO A 513 8.64 9.91 -0.48
C PRO A 513 9.40 8.98 -1.44
N GLY A 514 8.80 8.68 -2.59
CA GLY A 514 9.37 7.79 -3.62
C GLY A 514 9.26 6.28 -3.33
N ALA A 515 8.57 5.88 -2.25
CA ALA A 515 8.35 4.46 -1.96
C ALA A 515 7.36 3.82 -2.95
N ASP A 516 7.73 2.64 -3.48
CA ASP A 516 6.94 1.86 -4.43
C ASP A 516 6.40 0.56 -3.81
N PHE A 517 5.08 0.37 -3.82
CA PHE A 517 4.38 -0.81 -3.31
C PHE A 517 3.63 -1.52 -4.44
N ALA A 518 3.99 -2.77 -4.73
CA ALA A 518 3.38 -3.60 -5.76
C ALA A 518 2.65 -4.81 -5.15
N PHE A 519 1.32 -4.82 -5.21
CA PHE A 519 0.45 -5.81 -4.58
C PHE A 519 0.19 -7.02 -5.49
N THR A 520 0.29 -8.23 -4.94
CA THR A 520 -0.08 -9.47 -5.64
C THR A 520 -1.60 -9.56 -5.87
N GLU A 521 -2.04 -10.55 -6.64
CA GLU A 521 -3.46 -10.74 -6.96
C GLU A 521 -4.32 -10.81 -5.68
N ALA A 522 -5.32 -9.94 -5.62
CA ALA A 522 -6.23 -9.77 -4.49
C ALA A 522 -5.55 -9.38 -3.16
N ALA A 523 -4.28 -8.99 -3.12
CA ALA A 523 -3.68 -8.40 -1.92
C ALA A 523 -4.33 -7.04 -1.57
N GLY A 524 -4.12 -6.54 -0.36
CA GLY A 524 -4.70 -5.26 0.06
C GLY A 524 -4.06 -4.69 1.31
N LEU A 525 -4.27 -3.40 1.55
CA LEU A 525 -3.80 -2.68 2.74
C LEU A 525 -4.99 -2.09 3.50
N GLN A 526 -5.22 -2.55 4.72
CA GLN A 526 -6.24 -2.01 5.62
C GLN A 526 -5.58 -1.23 6.75
N PHE A 527 -6.18 -0.09 7.09
CA PHE A 527 -5.96 0.61 8.34
C PHE A 527 -7.19 0.45 9.23
N ASP A 528 -6.99 0.09 10.49
CA ASP A 528 -8.04 -0.26 11.44
C ASP A 528 -7.80 0.35 12.84
N GLY A 529 -8.82 0.31 13.68
CA GLY A 529 -8.70 0.46 15.14
C GLY A 529 -8.08 1.77 15.60
N GLY A 530 -8.44 2.91 15.00
CA GLY A 530 -7.88 4.21 15.38
C GLY A 530 -6.47 4.47 14.86
N SER A 531 -6.03 3.73 13.84
CA SER A 531 -4.76 4.02 13.14
C SER A 531 -4.74 5.43 12.57
N ARG A 532 -3.54 6.02 12.52
CA ARG A 532 -3.26 7.36 12.00
C ARG A 532 -2.40 7.26 10.75
N LEU A 533 -2.79 7.93 9.68
CA LEU A 533 -2.08 7.91 8.39
C LEU A 533 -1.45 9.26 8.13
N ARG A 534 -0.12 9.30 7.93
CA ARG A 534 0.59 10.50 7.50
C ARG A 534 1.49 10.14 6.33
N ILE A 535 0.90 10.09 5.14
CA ILE A 535 1.55 9.62 3.91
C ILE A 535 1.73 10.82 2.99
N SER A 536 2.97 11.20 2.75
CA SER A 536 3.30 12.35 1.91
C SER A 536 4.46 12.01 0.99
N GLY A 537 4.25 12.17 -0.31
CA GLY A 537 5.32 12.18 -1.32
C GLY A 537 6.00 13.55 -1.48
N PHE A 538 5.71 14.52 -0.60
CA PHE A 538 6.36 15.82 -0.61
C PHE A 538 7.64 15.80 0.22
N ILE A 539 8.71 16.42 -0.30
CA ILE A 539 10.00 16.51 0.36
C ILE A 539 10.20 17.96 0.85
N ASP A 540 10.02 18.19 2.15
CA ASP A 540 10.11 19.51 2.78
C ASP A 540 11.46 20.19 2.55
N GLU A 541 12.57 19.45 2.53
CA GLU A 541 13.91 20.02 2.39
C GLU A 541 14.20 20.56 0.98
N THR A 542 13.58 19.99 -0.05
CA THR A 542 13.82 20.35 -1.45
C THR A 542 12.66 21.10 -2.10
N GLU A 543 11.49 21.12 -1.46
CA GLU A 543 10.22 21.59 -2.05
C GLU A 543 9.88 20.86 -3.37
N GLU A 544 10.31 19.62 -3.51
CA GLU A 544 10.01 18.74 -4.66
C GLU A 544 9.05 17.61 -4.22
N SER A 545 8.35 17.02 -5.19
CA SER A 545 7.51 15.84 -4.96
C SER A 545 8.16 14.60 -5.56
N ASP A 546 8.25 13.53 -4.78
CA ASP A 546 8.56 12.17 -5.22
C ASP A 546 7.40 11.25 -4.81
N PRO A 547 6.42 11.00 -5.70
CA PRO A 547 5.17 10.36 -5.33
C PRO A 547 5.35 8.97 -4.72
N ILE A 548 4.50 8.64 -3.75
CA ILE A 548 4.38 7.29 -3.20
C ILE A 548 3.41 6.50 -4.08
N THR A 549 3.83 5.34 -4.59
CA THR A 549 3.03 4.54 -5.54
C THR A 549 2.49 3.27 -4.89
N PHE A 550 1.18 3.06 -4.96
CA PHE A 550 0.50 1.79 -4.66
C PHE A 550 -0.10 1.22 -5.95
N THR A 551 0.41 0.09 -6.42
CA THR A 551 0.07 -0.51 -7.72
C THR A 551 -0.06 -2.03 -7.65
N GLY A 552 -0.54 -2.66 -8.71
CA GLY A 552 -0.56 -4.13 -8.84
C GLY A 552 0.77 -4.68 -9.37
N THR A 553 1.11 -5.93 -9.04
CA THR A 553 2.21 -6.65 -9.73
C THR A 553 1.90 -6.95 -11.20
N ASP A 554 0.62 -6.87 -11.58
CA ASP A 554 0.14 -6.86 -12.96
C ASP A 554 -0.71 -5.59 -13.17
N GLU A 555 -0.58 -4.97 -14.34
CA GLU A 555 -1.24 -3.72 -14.73
C GLU A 555 -2.68 -3.99 -15.24
N GLN A 556 -3.45 -4.74 -14.44
CA GLN A 556 -4.84 -5.09 -14.74
C GLN A 556 -5.78 -4.38 -13.76
N ARG A 557 -6.82 -3.70 -14.25
CA ARG A 557 -7.84 -3.10 -13.37
C ARG A 557 -8.41 -4.15 -12.41
N GLY A 558 -8.43 -3.86 -11.11
CA GLY A 558 -8.91 -4.79 -10.09
C GLY A 558 -7.96 -5.96 -9.82
N TRP A 559 -6.66 -5.79 -10.06
CA TRP A 559 -5.66 -6.80 -9.74
C TRP A 559 -5.56 -7.03 -8.24
N TRP A 560 -5.52 -5.94 -7.47
CA TRP A 560 -5.45 -5.93 -6.01
C TRP A 560 -6.63 -5.15 -5.43
N ARG A 561 -6.88 -5.26 -4.12
CA ARG A 561 -8.09 -4.71 -3.50
C ARG A 561 -8.06 -3.18 -3.45
N GLY A 562 -6.94 -2.58 -3.07
CA GLY A 562 -6.83 -1.13 -2.86
C GLY A 562 -6.34 -0.79 -1.44
N ILE A 563 -6.74 0.37 -0.94
CA ILE A 563 -6.51 0.79 0.45
C ILE A 563 -7.86 0.94 1.14
N TYR A 564 -8.02 0.34 2.33
CA TYR A 564 -9.24 0.46 3.13
C TYR A 564 -9.00 1.16 4.45
N LEU A 565 -9.77 2.22 4.71
CA LEU A 565 -9.76 2.96 5.96
C LEU A 565 -10.98 2.57 6.80
N ASN A 566 -10.73 1.90 7.93
CA ASN A 566 -11.73 1.41 8.87
C ASN A 566 -11.49 2.01 10.26
N ASP A 567 -12.48 2.66 10.86
CA ASP A 567 -12.35 3.23 12.22
C ASP A 567 -11.10 4.13 12.41
N THR A 568 -10.73 4.90 11.39
CA THR A 568 -9.58 5.82 11.36
C THR A 568 -10.07 7.27 11.43
N THR A 569 -10.44 7.73 12.62
CA THR A 569 -11.17 8.99 12.82
C THR A 569 -10.31 10.20 13.17
N ASP A 570 -8.98 10.08 13.12
CA ASP A 570 -8.08 11.19 13.44
C ASP A 570 -8.13 12.25 12.33
N GLN A 571 -8.33 13.51 12.73
CA GLN A 571 -8.43 14.64 11.80
C GLN A 571 -7.08 15.01 11.16
N GLU A 572 -5.98 14.45 11.64
CA GLU A 572 -4.65 14.63 11.05
C GLU A 572 -4.31 13.55 10.01
N ASN A 573 -5.24 12.65 9.70
CA ASN A 573 -5.07 11.67 8.63
C ASN A 573 -4.91 12.36 7.28
N LEU A 574 -3.78 12.11 6.60
CA LEU A 574 -3.37 12.80 5.38
C LEU A 574 -2.76 11.84 4.36
N MET A 575 -3.14 12.01 3.09
CA MET A 575 -2.44 11.52 1.90
C MET A 575 -2.13 12.66 0.93
N GLU A 576 -0.87 12.91 0.62
CA GLU A 576 -0.50 13.89 -0.42
C GLU A 576 0.58 13.34 -1.36
N TYR A 577 0.48 13.68 -2.65
CA TYR A 577 1.39 13.16 -3.70
C TYR A 577 1.44 11.63 -3.71
N VAL A 578 0.26 10.98 -3.66
CA VAL A 578 0.11 9.52 -3.69
C VAL A 578 -0.50 9.08 -5.03
N ILE A 579 0.00 7.99 -5.60
CA ILE A 579 -0.57 7.32 -6.77
C ILE A 579 -1.18 6.00 -6.31
N ILE A 580 -2.47 5.78 -6.61
CA ILE A 580 -3.16 4.49 -6.42
C ILE A 580 -3.66 4.03 -7.78
N GLU A 581 -3.23 2.84 -8.22
CA GLU A 581 -3.59 2.31 -9.53
C GLU A 581 -3.82 0.81 -9.60
N TYR A 582 -4.62 0.38 -10.59
CA TYR A 582 -4.97 -1.04 -10.85
C TYR A 582 -5.69 -1.76 -9.70
N ALA A 583 -6.25 -1.00 -8.76
CA ALA A 583 -6.97 -1.48 -7.57
C ALA A 583 -8.46 -1.80 -7.84
N GLY A 584 -9.22 -2.17 -6.80
CA GLY A 584 -10.67 -2.42 -6.86
C GLY A 584 -11.06 -3.89 -7.06
N ALA A 585 -10.26 -4.85 -6.58
CA ALA A 585 -10.64 -6.27 -6.55
C ALA A 585 -11.80 -6.56 -5.58
N GLU A 586 -12.39 -7.77 -5.64
CA GLU A 586 -13.59 -8.13 -4.88
C GLU A 586 -13.50 -7.78 -3.38
N GLY A 587 -14.50 -7.03 -2.91
CA GLY A 587 -14.62 -6.55 -1.53
C GLY A 587 -14.48 -5.04 -1.41
N TRP A 588 -13.68 -4.39 -2.27
CA TRP A 588 -13.41 -2.95 -2.27
C TRP A 588 -13.77 -2.35 -3.64
N ASP A 589 -14.65 -1.36 -3.61
CA ASP A 589 -15.24 -0.73 -4.78
C ASP A 589 -14.47 0.55 -5.20
N GLY A 590 -13.55 1.04 -4.35
CA GLY A 590 -12.60 2.09 -4.67
C GLY A 590 -11.16 1.57 -4.76
N GLY A 591 -10.28 2.31 -5.44
CA GLY A 591 -8.85 2.16 -5.19
C GLY A 591 -8.49 2.60 -3.76
N LEU A 592 -9.22 3.59 -3.26
CA LEU A 592 -9.29 3.99 -1.86
C LEU A 592 -10.75 3.88 -1.38
N ASP A 593 -11.00 3.06 -0.37
CA ASP A 593 -12.31 2.89 0.28
C ASP A 593 -12.27 3.45 1.72
N LEU A 594 -13.26 4.26 2.07
CA LEU A 594 -13.43 4.84 3.41
C LEU A 594 -14.73 4.33 4.04
N ALA A 595 -14.64 3.73 5.23
CA ALA A 595 -15.78 3.41 6.11
C ALA A 595 -16.96 2.74 5.40
N SER A 596 -16.67 1.73 4.60
CA SER A 596 -17.63 1.19 3.63
C SER A 596 -18.39 -0.06 4.11
N GLY A 597 -18.08 -0.56 5.31
CA GLY A 597 -18.75 -1.67 5.99
C GLY A 597 -20.05 -1.30 6.74
N GLY A 598 -20.46 -0.04 6.74
CA GLY A 598 -21.80 0.42 7.16
C GLY A 598 -21.98 0.79 8.64
N THR A 599 -21.00 0.49 9.51
CA THR A 599 -20.94 1.01 10.90
C THR A 599 -19.65 1.75 11.22
N ASP A 600 -18.72 1.75 10.27
CA ASP A 600 -17.35 2.18 10.46
C ASP A 600 -17.26 3.69 10.25
N ASN A 601 -16.24 4.33 10.81
CA ASN A 601 -15.99 5.76 10.59
C ASN A 601 -14.56 6.01 10.15
N ALA A 602 -14.36 6.83 9.13
CA ALA A 602 -13.03 7.17 8.64
C ALA A 602 -12.98 8.64 8.28
N TYR A 603 -11.87 9.29 8.60
CA TYR A 603 -11.58 10.65 8.20
C TYR A 603 -10.25 10.65 7.44
N LEU A 604 -10.22 11.35 6.29
CA LEU A 604 -9.00 11.52 5.51
C LEU A 604 -9.00 12.87 4.78
N GLN A 605 -7.86 13.57 4.87
CA GLN A 605 -7.52 14.66 3.98
C GLN A 605 -6.64 14.14 2.85
N PHE A 606 -6.89 14.54 1.59
CA PHE A 606 -5.98 14.19 0.51
C PHE A 606 -5.97 15.14 -0.68
N ASN A 607 -4.77 15.49 -1.15
CA ASN A 607 -4.53 16.43 -2.23
C ASN A 607 -3.30 16.07 -3.07
N ASN A 608 -3.25 16.52 -4.32
CA ASN A 608 -2.19 16.15 -5.28
C ASN A 608 -2.05 14.63 -5.50
N CYS A 609 -3.12 13.86 -5.32
CA CYS A 609 -3.14 12.41 -5.49
C CYS A 609 -3.65 12.02 -6.88
N THR A 610 -3.23 10.86 -7.37
CA THR A 610 -3.71 10.25 -8.62
C THR A 610 -4.38 8.92 -8.33
N PHE A 611 -5.64 8.77 -8.76
CA PHE A 611 -6.42 7.53 -8.67
C PHE A 611 -6.75 7.07 -10.08
N GLN A 612 -6.07 6.02 -10.56
CA GLN A 612 -6.18 5.63 -11.97
C GLN A 612 -6.31 4.14 -12.22
N ASN A 613 -6.98 3.79 -13.31
CA ASN A 613 -7.13 2.39 -13.74
C ASN A 613 -7.71 1.46 -12.66
N CYS A 614 -8.52 1.97 -11.74
CA CYS A 614 -9.23 1.14 -10.76
C CYS A 614 -10.42 0.42 -11.43
N ALA A 615 -10.79 -0.75 -10.92
CA ALA A 615 -11.85 -1.58 -11.48
C ALA A 615 -13.21 -0.86 -11.54
N ARG A 616 -13.51 -0.06 -10.51
CA ARG A 616 -14.77 0.67 -10.38
C ARG A 616 -14.48 2.16 -10.18
N TYR A 617 -14.35 2.65 -8.95
CA TYR A 617 -14.09 4.05 -8.66
C TYR A 617 -12.63 4.29 -8.26
N GLY A 618 -12.13 5.51 -8.45
CA GLY A 618 -10.86 5.92 -7.85
C GLY A 618 -10.97 5.95 -6.33
N VAL A 619 -12.03 6.61 -5.83
CA VAL A 619 -12.34 6.74 -4.40
C VAL A 619 -13.80 6.36 -4.12
N ARG A 620 -14.06 5.68 -3.01
CA ARG A 620 -15.40 5.45 -2.51
C ARG A 620 -15.49 5.73 -1.00
N ALA A 621 -16.54 6.44 -0.61
CA ALA A 621 -16.86 6.72 0.79
C ALA A 621 -18.24 6.13 1.16
N GLY A 622 -18.25 5.34 2.23
CA GLY A 622 -19.47 4.88 2.89
C GLY A 622 -20.04 5.92 3.86
N GLY A 623 -21.10 5.56 4.60
CA GLY A 623 -21.87 6.54 5.38
C GLY A 623 -21.20 7.12 6.63
N GLY A 624 -20.04 6.59 7.03
CA GLY A 624 -19.18 7.19 8.06
C GLY A 624 -17.83 7.67 7.52
N GLY A 625 -17.65 7.70 6.19
CA GLY A 625 -16.46 8.25 5.55
C GLY A 625 -16.61 9.75 5.46
N ILE A 626 -15.64 10.50 5.95
CA ILE A 626 -15.57 11.96 5.88
C ILE A 626 -14.28 12.32 5.15
N MET A 627 -14.37 13.17 4.13
CA MET A 627 -13.21 13.61 3.36
C MET A 627 -13.12 15.13 3.37
N GLU A 628 -11.89 15.65 3.44
CA GLU A 628 -11.63 17.10 3.40
C GLU A 628 -10.42 17.44 2.51
N ASN A 629 -10.37 18.66 1.98
CA ASN A 629 -9.25 19.20 1.18
C ASN A 629 -8.93 18.42 -0.13
N LEU A 630 -9.92 17.99 -0.90
CA LEU A 630 -9.75 17.19 -2.14
C LEU A 630 -9.29 18.00 -3.37
N SER A 631 -8.21 18.76 -3.22
CA SER A 631 -7.67 19.66 -4.25
C SER A 631 -6.56 19.03 -5.10
N SER A 632 -6.45 19.48 -6.36
CA SER A 632 -5.39 19.09 -7.30
C SER A 632 -5.23 17.57 -7.52
N ASN A 633 -6.33 16.81 -7.38
CA ASN A 633 -6.33 15.37 -7.58
C ASN A 633 -6.64 15.01 -9.04
N LEU A 634 -6.16 13.84 -9.51
CA LEU A 634 -6.44 13.30 -10.83
C LEU A 634 -7.17 11.95 -10.70
N TYR A 635 -8.35 11.83 -11.31
CA TYR A 635 -9.14 10.60 -11.37
C TYR A 635 -9.34 10.20 -12.83
N THR A 636 -8.64 9.17 -13.31
CA THR A 636 -8.67 8.84 -14.75
C THR A 636 -8.60 7.34 -15.03
N GLY A 637 -9.24 6.89 -16.11
CA GLY A 637 -9.23 5.48 -16.49
C GLY A 637 -9.93 4.53 -15.52
N ASN A 638 -10.80 5.01 -14.61
CA ASN A 638 -11.57 4.17 -13.69
C ASN A 638 -12.85 3.62 -14.36
N GLY A 639 -13.25 2.39 -13.99
CA GLY A 639 -14.27 1.63 -14.71
C GLY A 639 -15.74 2.04 -14.52
N GLU A 640 -16.11 2.67 -13.40
CA GLU A 640 -17.49 3.11 -13.13
C GLU A 640 -17.64 4.63 -13.02
N GLY A 641 -16.62 5.33 -12.54
CA GLY A 641 -16.60 6.79 -12.41
C GLY A 641 -15.41 7.26 -11.60
N ALA A 642 -15.26 8.57 -11.43
CA ALA A 642 -14.15 9.11 -10.64
C ALA A 642 -14.28 8.74 -9.16
N MET A 643 -15.46 9.00 -8.58
CA MET A 643 -15.75 8.76 -7.17
C MET A 643 -17.19 8.29 -6.93
N TYR A 644 -17.40 7.62 -5.78
CA TYR A 644 -18.73 7.31 -5.24
C TYR A 644 -18.84 7.75 -3.77
N ILE A 645 -19.60 8.83 -3.51
CA ILE A 645 -19.55 9.58 -2.24
C ILE A 645 -20.96 9.95 -1.74
N PRO A 646 -21.15 10.19 -0.43
CA PRO A 646 -22.38 10.75 0.12
C PRO A 646 -22.53 12.24 -0.21
N THR A 647 -23.77 12.74 -0.14
CA THR A 647 -24.14 14.15 -0.36
C THR A 647 -23.31 15.15 0.43
N TYR A 648 -23.04 14.86 1.71
CA TYR A 648 -22.32 15.77 2.59
C TYR A 648 -20.84 15.92 2.23
N ASP A 649 -20.23 14.96 1.53
CA ASP A 649 -18.82 15.04 1.10
C ASP A 649 -18.65 15.79 -0.24
N VAL A 650 -19.74 16.16 -0.92
CA VAL A 650 -19.66 16.89 -2.20
C VAL A 650 -18.98 18.25 -2.03
N GLU A 651 -19.14 18.89 -0.87
CA GLU A 651 -18.48 20.17 -0.56
C GLU A 651 -16.94 20.08 -0.50
N ALA A 652 -16.42 18.87 -0.33
CA ALA A 652 -14.99 18.66 -0.19
C ALA A 652 -14.29 18.58 -1.55
N LEU A 653 -15.06 18.36 -2.63
CA LEU A 653 -14.56 18.36 -4.01
C LEU A 653 -14.08 19.75 -4.41
N SER A 654 -13.05 19.81 -5.26
CA SER A 654 -12.48 21.07 -5.73
C SER A 654 -12.40 21.13 -7.25
N ASP A 655 -12.66 22.32 -7.81
CA ASP A 655 -12.47 22.64 -9.23
C ASP A 655 -11.01 22.54 -9.73
N SER A 656 -10.04 22.50 -8.80
CA SER A 656 -8.63 22.27 -9.10
C SER A 656 -8.29 20.83 -9.45
N SER A 657 -9.21 19.90 -9.19
CA SER A 657 -9.06 18.47 -9.50
C SER A 657 -9.62 18.12 -10.88
N ASP A 658 -9.11 17.05 -11.49
CA ASP A 658 -9.55 16.54 -12.79
C ASP A 658 -10.26 15.19 -12.64
N PHE A 659 -11.55 15.15 -12.96
CA PHE A 659 -12.39 13.96 -12.87
C PHE A 659 -12.65 13.29 -14.23
N THR A 660 -11.91 13.67 -15.28
CA THR A 660 -12.14 13.22 -16.67
C THR A 660 -11.27 12.03 -17.11
N GLY A 661 -11.69 11.38 -18.19
CA GLY A 661 -10.97 10.26 -18.80
C GLY A 661 -11.28 8.90 -18.15
N ASN A 662 -12.35 8.82 -17.35
CA ASN A 662 -12.90 7.58 -16.83
C ASN A 662 -13.80 6.91 -17.88
N ASP A 663 -14.17 5.65 -17.68
CA ASP A 663 -15.12 4.97 -18.57
C ASP A 663 -16.49 5.68 -18.56
N ASN A 664 -16.82 6.31 -17.42
CA ASN A 664 -17.87 7.33 -17.32
C ASN A 664 -17.37 8.54 -16.55
N ASP A 665 -17.47 9.73 -17.16
CA ASP A 665 -17.04 10.99 -16.56
C ASP A 665 -18.17 11.62 -15.73
N PHE A 666 -18.29 11.19 -14.47
CA PHE A 666 -19.13 11.79 -13.44
C PHE A 666 -18.60 11.45 -12.04
N VAL A 667 -19.04 12.22 -11.04
CA VAL A 667 -18.95 11.84 -9.62
C VAL A 667 -20.32 11.32 -9.18
N ARG A 668 -20.37 10.11 -8.64
CA ARG A 668 -21.63 9.48 -8.19
C ARG A 668 -21.91 9.87 -6.75
N VAL A 669 -23.09 10.43 -6.50
CA VAL A 669 -23.50 10.96 -5.20
C VAL A 669 -24.72 10.19 -4.70
N TRP A 670 -24.57 9.43 -3.62
CA TRP A 670 -25.69 8.75 -2.98
C TRP A 670 -26.27 9.59 -1.84
N ASN A 671 -27.52 9.31 -1.46
CA ASN A 671 -28.23 10.06 -0.43
C ASN A 671 -27.61 9.88 0.97
N GLY A 672 -26.81 10.87 1.38
CA GLY A 672 -26.36 11.08 2.76
C GLY A 672 -27.10 12.23 3.47
N GLY A 673 -27.76 13.11 2.71
CA GLY A 673 -28.36 14.36 3.21
C GLY A 673 -27.31 15.38 3.69
N ILE A 674 -27.75 16.61 3.95
CA ILE A 674 -26.98 17.64 4.65
C ILE A 674 -27.87 18.20 5.76
N ASP A 675 -27.38 18.17 7.00
CA ASP A 675 -28.06 18.73 8.18
C ASP A 675 -27.07 19.64 8.94
N GLY A 676 -27.49 20.87 9.21
CA GLY A 676 -26.70 21.88 9.92
C GLY A 676 -27.13 22.08 11.37
N ASP A 677 -26.26 22.66 12.20
CA ASP A 677 -26.56 22.92 13.63
C ASP A 677 -27.56 24.08 13.84
N GLY A 678 -28.04 24.72 12.76
CA GLY A 678 -29.08 25.73 12.77
C GLY A 678 -29.15 26.59 11.51
N ALA A 679 -30.35 27.11 11.21
CA ALA A 679 -30.63 27.93 10.03
C ALA A 679 -29.59 29.04 9.76
N GLY A 680 -28.76 28.85 8.71
CA GLY A 680 -27.75 29.82 8.27
C GLY A 680 -26.55 30.00 9.21
N SER A 681 -26.28 29.07 10.14
CA SER A 681 -25.03 29.07 10.93
C SER A 681 -23.87 28.39 10.21
N ASP A 682 -24.17 27.41 9.35
CA ASP A 682 -23.19 26.65 8.56
C ASP A 682 -23.42 26.90 7.06
N SER A 683 -22.41 27.39 6.37
CA SER A 683 -22.42 27.61 4.92
C SER A 683 -21.80 26.42 4.19
N ARG A 684 -22.49 25.90 3.18
CA ARG A 684 -22.08 24.78 2.33
C ARG A 684 -22.07 25.25 0.88
N SER A 685 -21.00 24.97 0.14
CA SER A 685 -20.89 25.32 -1.27
C SER A 685 -20.44 24.11 -2.08
N TRP A 686 -20.99 23.93 -3.27
CA TRP A 686 -20.54 22.93 -4.23
C TRP A 686 -19.83 23.60 -5.39
N ASP A 687 -18.56 23.24 -5.58
CA ASP A 687 -17.73 23.70 -6.69
C ASP A 687 -18.25 23.18 -8.04
N ALA A 688 -18.06 23.99 -9.09
CA ALA A 688 -18.32 23.59 -10.47
C ALA A 688 -17.16 22.74 -11.01
N ILE A 689 -17.12 21.46 -10.62
CA ILE A 689 -16.12 20.51 -11.12
C ILE A 689 -16.28 20.21 -12.61
N ASN A 690 -15.24 19.64 -13.23
CA ASN A 690 -15.17 19.45 -14.68
C ASN A 690 -15.98 18.26 -15.25
N VAL A 691 -16.81 17.61 -14.43
CA VAL A 691 -17.76 16.54 -14.81
C VAL A 691 -19.09 16.70 -14.04
N PRO A 692 -20.20 16.10 -14.49
CA PRO A 692 -21.45 16.18 -13.74
C PRO A 692 -21.40 15.50 -12.36
N LEU A 693 -22.12 16.08 -11.40
CA LEU A 693 -22.51 15.41 -10.14
C LEU A 693 -23.75 14.56 -10.41
N ARG A 694 -23.65 13.23 -10.31
CA ARG A 694 -24.76 12.30 -10.56
C ARG A 694 -25.42 11.87 -9.26
N LEU A 695 -26.60 12.41 -8.97
CA LEU A 695 -27.29 12.24 -7.69
C LEU A 695 -28.29 11.07 -7.72
N GLU A 696 -28.28 10.30 -6.63
CA GLU A 696 -29.14 9.13 -6.42
C GLU A 696 -29.98 9.25 -5.16
N GLY A 697 -31.26 8.95 -5.30
CA GLY A 697 -32.23 9.14 -4.22
C GLY A 697 -32.57 10.62 -4.02
N TYR A 698 -33.24 10.88 -2.91
CA TYR A 698 -33.78 12.19 -2.61
C TYR A 698 -32.84 12.94 -1.67
N GLN A 699 -32.24 14.01 -2.17
CA GLN A 699 -31.21 14.78 -1.49
C GLN A 699 -31.88 15.82 -0.61
N GLU A 700 -31.76 15.68 0.70
CA GLU A 700 -32.33 16.60 1.67
C GLU A 700 -31.25 17.58 2.16
N ILE A 701 -31.51 18.87 2.00
CA ILE A 701 -30.70 19.97 2.49
C ILE A 701 -31.49 20.64 3.62
N ASP A 702 -31.00 20.53 4.84
CA ASP A 702 -31.67 21.00 6.06
C ASP A 702 -30.75 21.93 6.87
N ASN A 703 -31.33 23.00 7.43
CA ASN A 703 -30.67 23.93 8.35
C ASN A 703 -29.31 24.52 7.90
N VAL A 704 -29.05 24.68 6.60
CA VAL A 704 -27.77 25.26 6.09
C VAL A 704 -27.97 26.41 5.10
N GLU A 705 -26.96 27.29 4.97
CA GLU A 705 -26.85 28.20 3.81
C GLU A 705 -26.11 27.47 2.68
N PHE A 706 -26.80 27.17 1.59
CA PHE A 706 -26.35 26.31 0.50
C PHE A 706 -26.15 27.11 -0.80
N SER A 707 -24.97 26.99 -1.42
CA SER A 707 -24.66 27.57 -2.72
C SER A 707 -24.07 26.55 -3.69
N ILE A 708 -24.19 26.85 -4.98
CA ILE A 708 -23.55 26.10 -6.06
C ILE A 708 -22.83 27.10 -6.95
N ASP A 709 -21.59 26.81 -7.30
CA ASP A 709 -20.79 27.66 -8.18
C ASP A 709 -21.35 27.69 -9.62
N PRO A 710 -21.21 28.83 -10.33
CA PRO A 710 -21.65 28.95 -11.71
C PRO A 710 -21.04 27.88 -12.64
N GLY A 711 -21.86 27.30 -13.50
CA GLY A 711 -21.44 26.29 -14.49
C GLY A 711 -21.56 24.84 -14.02
N ALA A 712 -21.89 24.60 -12.74
CA ALA A 712 -22.10 23.24 -12.23
C ALA A 712 -23.27 22.53 -12.93
N THR A 713 -23.12 21.23 -13.15
CA THR A 713 -24.14 20.34 -13.73
C THR A 713 -24.48 19.22 -12.77
N LEU A 714 -25.76 19.11 -12.41
CA LEU A 714 -26.32 18.09 -11.53
C LEU A 714 -27.25 17.18 -12.34
N GLU A 715 -26.90 15.90 -12.43
CA GLU A 715 -27.66 14.86 -13.12
C GLU A 715 -28.40 13.97 -12.11
N PHE A 716 -29.73 13.89 -12.20
CA PHE A 716 -30.55 13.06 -11.31
C PHE A 716 -30.89 11.72 -11.98
N THR A 717 -30.64 10.62 -11.26
CA THR A 717 -31.12 9.29 -11.66
C THR A 717 -32.64 9.18 -11.54
N GLU A 718 -33.23 8.10 -12.07
CA GLU A 718 -34.68 7.90 -12.10
C GLU A 718 -35.32 8.08 -10.71
N ASN A 719 -36.35 8.93 -10.62
CA ASN A 719 -37.09 9.27 -9.38
C ASN A 719 -36.27 10.01 -8.29
N SER A 720 -35.01 10.34 -8.53
CA SER A 720 -34.20 11.15 -7.59
C SER A 720 -34.69 12.59 -7.52
N GLY A 721 -34.29 13.35 -6.51
CA GLY A 721 -34.77 14.72 -6.32
C GLY A 721 -33.90 15.53 -5.36
N LEU A 722 -34.18 16.83 -5.26
CA LEU A 722 -33.52 17.75 -4.34
C LEU A 722 -34.58 18.48 -3.52
N SER A 723 -34.39 18.56 -2.21
CA SER A 723 -35.32 19.24 -1.31
C SER A 723 -34.59 20.14 -0.35
N PHE A 724 -34.99 21.41 -0.31
CA PHE A 724 -34.60 22.37 0.71
C PHE A 724 -35.66 22.38 1.81
N GLN A 725 -35.26 22.02 3.02
CA GLN A 725 -36.13 21.91 4.19
C GLN A 725 -36.13 23.20 5.03
N SER A 726 -36.90 23.17 6.12
CA SER A 726 -37.03 24.25 7.09
C SER A 726 -35.66 24.78 7.53
N GLY A 727 -35.52 26.10 7.69
CA GLY A 727 -34.26 26.70 8.12
C GLY A 727 -33.15 26.80 7.07
N SER A 728 -33.27 26.14 5.92
CA SER A 728 -32.29 26.24 4.83
C SER A 728 -32.35 27.59 4.11
N VAL A 729 -31.23 28.05 3.58
CA VAL A 729 -31.12 29.18 2.65
C VAL A 729 -30.44 28.68 1.38
N PHE A 730 -31.01 28.89 0.20
CA PHE A 730 -30.34 28.49 -1.06
C PHE A 730 -30.00 29.68 -1.95
N ILE A 731 -28.77 29.70 -2.44
CA ILE A 731 -28.23 30.75 -3.31
C ILE A 731 -27.74 30.06 -4.59
N LEU A 732 -28.63 29.95 -5.58
CA LEU A 732 -28.35 29.30 -6.86
C LEU A 732 -28.15 30.37 -7.94
N GLN A 733 -26.92 30.89 -8.04
CA GLN A 733 -26.60 32.04 -8.88
C GLN A 733 -25.58 31.67 -9.96
N GLY A 734 -26.07 31.25 -11.14
CA GLY A 734 -25.24 31.07 -12.33
C GLY A 734 -24.90 32.41 -13.00
N THR A 735 -24.22 32.32 -14.14
CA THR A 735 -24.04 33.47 -15.05
C THR A 735 -24.61 33.17 -16.43
N ALA A 736 -24.72 34.18 -17.29
CA ALA A 736 -25.17 34.00 -18.66
C ALA A 736 -24.29 33.05 -19.49
N ASN A 737 -23.01 32.89 -19.15
CA ASN A 737 -22.09 31.96 -19.83
C ASN A 737 -21.98 30.62 -19.10
N ASP A 738 -22.16 30.63 -17.78
CA ASP A 738 -21.93 29.49 -16.89
C ASP A 738 -23.18 29.29 -16.03
N GLN A 739 -24.24 28.78 -16.66
CA GLN A 739 -25.53 28.51 -16.00
C GLN A 739 -25.42 27.26 -15.11
N ILE A 740 -26.12 27.27 -13.98
CA ILE A 740 -26.28 26.06 -13.16
C ILE A 740 -27.36 25.18 -13.80
N THR A 741 -27.06 23.91 -14.04
CA THR A 741 -27.98 22.99 -14.75
C THR A 741 -28.41 21.83 -13.86
N PHE A 742 -29.72 21.67 -13.67
CA PHE A 742 -30.37 20.51 -13.05
C PHE A 742 -31.09 19.70 -14.14
N THR A 743 -30.66 18.46 -14.37
CA THR A 743 -31.15 17.62 -15.48
C THR A 743 -31.26 16.15 -15.09
N GLY A 744 -31.96 15.34 -15.90
CA GLY A 744 -32.04 13.89 -15.69
C GLY A 744 -30.89 13.15 -16.39
N THR A 745 -30.48 11.99 -15.86
CA THR A 745 -29.56 11.08 -16.57
C THR A 745 -30.14 10.54 -17.87
N ASP A 746 -31.46 10.61 -18.03
CA ASP A 746 -32.18 10.35 -19.27
C ASP A 746 -33.05 11.58 -19.63
N ALA A 747 -33.07 11.93 -20.91
CA ALA A 747 -33.81 13.07 -21.46
C ALA A 747 -35.32 12.77 -21.63
N THR A 748 -35.92 12.12 -20.64
CA THR A 748 -37.34 11.78 -20.59
C THR A 748 -38.07 12.74 -19.65
N ARG A 749 -39.19 13.33 -20.09
CA ARG A 749 -39.99 14.21 -19.21
C ARG A 749 -40.42 13.44 -17.95
N GLY A 750 -40.21 14.03 -16.77
CA GLY A 750 -40.55 13.38 -15.49
C GLY A 750 -39.59 12.26 -15.09
N TRP A 751 -38.38 12.22 -15.64
CA TRP A 751 -37.36 11.24 -15.26
C TRP A 751 -37.02 11.31 -13.77
N TRP A 752 -36.89 12.53 -13.25
CA TRP A 752 -36.59 12.80 -11.86
C TRP A 752 -37.68 13.67 -11.22
N SER A 753 -37.70 13.72 -9.89
CA SER A 753 -38.83 14.25 -9.12
C SER A 753 -38.95 15.78 -9.16
N GLY A 754 -37.85 16.50 -9.36
CA GLY A 754 -37.81 17.97 -9.32
C GLY A 754 -37.15 18.52 -8.06
N ILE A 755 -37.25 19.84 -7.90
CA ILE A 755 -36.72 20.60 -6.76
C ILE A 755 -37.88 21.00 -5.86
N TYR A 756 -37.76 20.73 -4.57
CA TYR A 756 -38.79 21.02 -3.57
C TYR A 756 -38.30 22.06 -2.57
N ILE A 757 -39.12 23.07 -2.35
CA ILE A 757 -38.85 24.18 -1.43
C ILE A 757 -39.87 24.07 -0.28
N ASN A 758 -39.46 23.41 0.80
CA ASN A 758 -40.32 23.07 1.94
C ASN A 758 -39.96 23.94 3.16
N GLU A 759 -40.90 24.78 3.60
CA GLU A 759 -40.79 25.59 4.83
C GLU A 759 -39.59 26.55 4.93
N THR A 760 -38.90 26.85 3.84
CA THR A 760 -37.82 27.85 3.84
C THR A 760 -38.35 29.26 3.62
N GLN A 761 -38.20 30.11 4.64
CA GLN A 761 -38.76 31.47 4.70
C GLN A 761 -37.68 32.56 4.56
N SER A 762 -36.53 32.23 3.99
CA SER A 762 -35.42 33.18 3.88
C SER A 762 -35.57 34.09 2.67
N ARG A 763 -35.53 35.41 2.89
CA ARG A 763 -35.45 36.42 1.83
C ARG A 763 -34.10 36.49 1.12
N LYS A 764 -33.21 35.54 1.36
CA LYS A 764 -31.98 35.37 0.58
C LYS A 764 -32.15 34.35 -0.54
N ASN A 765 -33.15 33.47 -0.44
CA ASN A 765 -33.41 32.40 -1.39
C ASN A 765 -33.53 32.93 -2.80
N ARG A 766 -32.77 32.37 -3.74
CA ARG A 766 -32.74 32.87 -5.13
C ARG A 766 -32.30 31.82 -6.14
N LEU A 767 -32.89 31.92 -7.34
CA LEU A 767 -32.49 31.23 -8.56
C LEU A 767 -32.19 32.28 -9.63
N GLU A 768 -30.94 32.37 -10.07
CA GLU A 768 -30.52 33.26 -11.15
C GLU A 768 -29.71 32.47 -12.17
N HIS A 769 -30.04 32.58 -13.46
CA HIS A 769 -29.35 31.86 -14.54
C HIS A 769 -29.32 30.33 -14.34
N VAL A 770 -30.43 29.75 -13.86
CA VAL A 770 -30.59 28.31 -13.62
C VAL A 770 -31.36 27.64 -14.75
N ILE A 771 -30.96 26.43 -15.14
CA ILE A 771 -31.73 25.55 -16.04
C ILE A 771 -32.26 24.37 -15.22
N VAL A 772 -33.57 24.12 -15.30
CA VAL A 772 -34.22 22.91 -14.79
C VAL A 772 -34.89 22.19 -15.95
N GLU A 773 -34.55 20.91 -16.16
CA GLU A 773 -35.12 20.13 -17.26
C GLU A 773 -35.36 18.66 -16.96
N TYR A 774 -36.30 18.04 -17.69
CA TYR A 774 -36.68 16.62 -17.58
C TYR A 774 -37.23 16.18 -16.21
N ALA A 775 -37.57 17.14 -15.36
CA ALA A 775 -38.14 16.93 -14.02
C ALA A 775 -39.66 16.72 -14.02
N GLY A 776 -40.23 16.45 -12.84
CA GLY A 776 -41.67 16.48 -12.57
C GLY A 776 -42.35 15.11 -12.51
N ASN A 777 -41.68 14.05 -12.03
CA ASN A 777 -42.25 12.70 -11.89
C ASN A 777 -43.54 12.69 -11.03
N GLY A 778 -44.71 12.85 -11.68
CA GLY A 778 -45.99 12.99 -11.00
C GLY A 778 -46.20 14.32 -10.27
N GLN A 779 -45.31 15.30 -10.44
CA GLN A 779 -45.27 16.62 -9.78
C GLN A 779 -44.81 17.70 -10.78
N ASN A 780 -44.15 18.78 -10.33
CA ASN A 780 -43.65 19.87 -11.16
C ASN A 780 -42.11 19.93 -11.15
N GLN A 781 -41.52 20.78 -11.98
CA GLN A 781 -40.06 20.89 -11.99
C GLN A 781 -39.52 21.60 -10.74
N LEU A 782 -40.20 22.66 -10.30
CA LEU A 782 -39.95 23.38 -9.06
C LEU A 782 -41.25 23.52 -8.27
N ASP A 783 -41.28 22.96 -7.07
CA ASP A 783 -42.42 23.00 -6.16
C ASP A 783 -42.12 23.91 -4.96
N ILE A 784 -42.87 25.00 -4.83
CA ILE A 784 -42.75 25.94 -3.71
C ILE A 784 -43.94 25.77 -2.79
N ALA A 785 -43.71 25.29 -1.57
CA ALA A 785 -44.74 25.07 -0.55
C ALA A 785 -45.88 24.09 -0.96
N SER A 786 -45.55 23.01 -1.68
CA SER A 786 -46.53 22.02 -2.13
C SER A 786 -46.96 21.06 -0.99
N GLY A 787 -47.83 21.50 -0.07
CA GLY A 787 -48.28 20.64 1.05
C GLY A 787 -49.47 21.13 1.88
N GLY A 788 -49.88 22.39 1.72
CA GLY A 788 -51.11 22.93 2.31
C GLY A 788 -50.95 23.60 3.69
N THR A 789 -49.76 23.54 4.30
CA THR A 789 -49.41 24.24 5.56
C THR A 789 -48.12 25.04 5.52
N ASP A 790 -47.43 25.06 4.39
CA ASP A 790 -46.00 25.33 4.34
C ASP A 790 -45.78 26.74 3.75
N ASN A 791 -44.90 27.55 4.33
CA ASN A 791 -44.54 28.84 3.73
C ASN A 791 -43.18 28.70 3.05
N GLY A 792 -43.11 29.04 1.77
CA GLY A 792 -41.85 29.13 1.00
C GLY A 792 -41.63 30.56 0.53
N GLN A 793 -40.48 31.16 0.80
CA GLN A 793 -40.14 32.51 0.34
C GLN A 793 -38.92 32.45 -0.58
N ILE A 794 -39.04 33.06 -1.76
CA ILE A 794 -37.94 33.27 -2.70
C ILE A 794 -37.86 34.76 -3.02
N GLU A 795 -36.68 35.34 -2.89
CA GLU A 795 -36.48 36.77 -3.19
C GLU A 795 -36.42 37.01 -4.70
N GLU A 796 -35.82 36.10 -5.46
CA GLU A 796 -35.55 36.30 -6.88
C GLU A 796 -35.57 35.00 -7.68
N ILE A 797 -36.32 34.99 -8.78
CA ILE A 797 -36.23 34.00 -9.86
C ILE A 797 -36.01 34.77 -11.16
N SER A 798 -34.78 34.84 -11.65
CA SER A 798 -34.47 35.61 -12.86
C SER A 798 -33.57 34.88 -13.85
N ASN A 799 -33.77 35.11 -15.13
CA ASN A 799 -32.98 34.52 -16.22
C ASN A 799 -32.92 32.98 -16.18
N CYS A 800 -33.94 32.33 -15.61
CA CYS A 800 -34.00 30.87 -15.49
C CYS A 800 -34.73 30.23 -16.68
N THR A 801 -34.46 28.95 -16.93
CA THR A 801 -35.15 28.14 -17.95
C THR A 801 -35.75 26.90 -17.31
N PHE A 802 -37.06 26.73 -17.46
CA PHE A 802 -37.82 25.55 -17.02
C PHE A 802 -38.38 24.85 -18.26
N ARG A 803 -37.81 23.69 -18.62
CA ARG A 803 -38.15 23.04 -19.90
C ARG A 803 -38.26 21.53 -19.85
N ASN A 804 -39.04 20.96 -20.78
CA ASN A 804 -39.19 19.51 -20.92
C ASN A 804 -39.68 18.82 -19.62
N GLY A 805 -40.55 19.48 -18.84
CA GLY A 805 -41.13 18.91 -17.62
C GLY A 805 -42.40 18.10 -17.87
N GLU A 806 -42.65 17.12 -17.01
CA GLU A 806 -43.89 16.32 -17.01
C GLU A 806 -45.06 17.00 -16.28
N GLY A 807 -44.81 18.13 -15.60
CA GLY A 807 -45.82 18.99 -14.97
C GLY A 807 -45.73 20.45 -15.43
N TYR A 808 -45.97 21.37 -14.50
CA TYR A 808 -45.67 22.80 -14.72
C TYR A 808 -44.17 23.06 -14.54
N GLY A 809 -43.67 24.16 -15.12
CA GLY A 809 -42.31 24.63 -14.81
C GLY A 809 -42.17 24.97 -13.32
N ILE A 810 -43.13 25.72 -12.77
CA ILE A 810 -43.18 26.05 -11.34
C ILE A 810 -44.61 25.88 -10.81
N GLU A 811 -44.75 25.34 -9.59
CA GLU A 811 -45.97 25.44 -8.78
C GLU A 811 -45.75 26.31 -7.54
N TRP A 812 -46.69 27.23 -7.30
CA TRP A 812 -46.83 27.98 -6.06
C TRP A 812 -47.98 27.41 -5.23
N GLY A 813 -47.60 26.78 -4.13
CA GLY A 813 -48.49 26.27 -3.11
C GLY A 813 -49.11 27.35 -2.24
N ASN A 814 -49.88 26.92 -1.25
CA ASN A 814 -50.51 27.82 -0.29
C ASN A 814 -49.43 28.43 0.62
N GLY A 815 -49.30 29.76 0.69
CA GLY A 815 -48.25 30.42 1.49
C GLY A 815 -46.89 30.57 0.79
N ALA A 816 -46.79 30.17 -0.49
CA ALA A 816 -45.64 30.48 -1.33
C ALA A 816 -45.61 31.98 -1.69
N TYR A 817 -44.43 32.59 -1.63
CA TYR A 817 -44.18 33.97 -2.01
C TYR A 817 -42.87 34.06 -2.81
N VAL A 818 -42.93 34.69 -3.98
CA VAL A 818 -41.76 35.00 -4.82
C VAL A 818 -41.80 36.50 -5.07
N ARG A 819 -40.76 37.26 -4.69
CA ARG A 819 -40.80 38.73 -4.72
C ARG A 819 -40.45 39.37 -6.06
N ASN A 820 -39.55 38.74 -6.83
CA ASN A 820 -39.09 39.30 -8.10
C ASN A 820 -38.96 38.18 -9.13
N MET A 821 -39.71 38.30 -10.22
CA MET A 821 -39.53 37.48 -11.42
C MET A 821 -39.12 38.33 -12.61
N SER A 822 -38.16 37.86 -13.40
CA SER A 822 -37.84 38.50 -14.68
C SER A 822 -37.09 37.60 -15.65
N ASN A 823 -37.33 37.79 -16.96
CA ASN A 823 -36.59 37.16 -18.05
C ASN A 823 -36.51 35.62 -17.97
N ASN A 824 -37.53 34.95 -17.46
CA ASN A 824 -37.57 33.50 -17.36
C ASN A 824 -38.17 32.87 -18.63
N LEU A 825 -37.74 31.65 -18.97
CA LEU A 825 -38.25 30.88 -20.11
C LEU A 825 -38.93 29.60 -19.63
N TYR A 826 -40.19 29.42 -20.00
CA TYR A 826 -40.96 28.20 -19.72
C TYR A 826 -41.39 27.55 -21.04
N THR A 827 -40.84 26.38 -21.39
CA THR A 827 -41.11 25.79 -22.70
C THR A 827 -41.12 24.26 -22.69
N ASN A 828 -41.90 23.63 -23.57
CA ASN A 828 -42.04 22.17 -23.66
C ASN A 828 -42.45 21.47 -22.34
N ASN A 829 -43.19 22.14 -21.45
CA ASN A 829 -43.80 21.51 -20.27
C ASN A 829 -45.20 21.01 -20.61
N THR A 830 -45.61 19.87 -20.04
CA THR A 830 -46.89 19.20 -20.39
C THR A 830 -48.13 19.93 -19.89
N GLU A 831 -48.07 20.58 -18.72
CA GLU A 831 -49.24 21.18 -18.07
C GLU A 831 -49.34 22.70 -18.25
N GLY A 832 -48.20 23.36 -18.46
CA GLY A 832 -48.08 24.79 -18.73
C GLY A 832 -46.85 25.40 -18.08
N ALA A 833 -46.74 26.72 -18.14
CA ALA A 833 -45.58 27.41 -17.61
C ALA A 833 -45.58 27.44 -16.08
N VAL A 834 -46.63 28.01 -15.49
CA VAL A 834 -46.73 28.23 -14.04
C VAL A 834 -48.13 27.83 -13.54
N LEU A 835 -48.16 27.14 -12.39
CA LEU A 835 -49.36 26.93 -11.59
C LEU A 835 -49.29 27.82 -10.35
N THR A 836 -50.07 28.88 -10.32
CA THR A 836 -50.06 29.91 -9.28
C THR A 836 -51.41 30.01 -8.56
N ARG A 837 -51.55 31.00 -7.68
CA ARG A 837 -52.76 31.38 -6.96
C ARG A 837 -53.04 32.88 -7.19
N THR A 838 -54.25 33.32 -6.88
CA THR A 838 -54.74 34.67 -7.24
C THR A 838 -53.93 35.79 -6.58
N GLU A 839 -53.48 35.55 -5.36
CA GLU A 839 -52.69 36.43 -4.49
C GLU A 839 -51.24 36.62 -4.94
N ASN A 840 -50.77 35.82 -5.91
CA ASN A 840 -49.40 35.91 -6.41
C ASN A 840 -49.34 36.32 -7.89
N MET A 841 -50.47 36.58 -8.53
CA MET A 841 -50.50 36.88 -9.98
C MET A 841 -49.70 38.14 -10.35
N ASP A 842 -49.53 39.06 -9.41
CA ASP A 842 -48.79 40.32 -9.52
C ASP A 842 -47.26 40.15 -9.44
N GLU A 843 -46.79 38.98 -9.02
CA GLU A 843 -45.36 38.65 -9.00
C GLU A 843 -44.87 38.10 -10.35
N LEU A 844 -45.79 37.84 -11.30
CA LEU A 844 -45.48 37.42 -12.67
C LEU A 844 -45.21 38.64 -13.54
N ASP A 845 -44.17 38.56 -14.37
CA ASP A 845 -43.69 39.69 -15.17
C ASP A 845 -43.90 39.52 -16.68
N ASP A 846 -43.95 40.63 -17.42
CA ASP A 846 -44.08 40.67 -18.88
C ASP A 846 -42.77 40.45 -19.67
N SER A 847 -41.62 40.37 -18.98
CA SER A 847 -40.31 40.11 -19.59
C SER A 847 -40.01 38.62 -19.74
N SER A 848 -40.75 37.76 -19.04
CA SER A 848 -40.68 36.30 -19.12
C SER A 848 -41.47 35.73 -20.32
N ASP A 849 -41.02 34.60 -20.85
CA ASP A 849 -41.67 33.89 -21.96
C ASP A 849 -42.36 32.61 -21.45
N PHE A 850 -43.70 32.61 -21.52
CA PHE A 850 -44.54 31.50 -21.07
C PHE A 850 -45.03 30.60 -22.23
N THR A 851 -44.50 30.78 -23.45
CA THR A 851 -44.95 30.09 -24.66
C THR A 851 -44.13 28.84 -25.03
N GLY A 852 -44.70 28.00 -25.90
CA GLY A 852 -44.06 26.78 -26.39
C GLY A 852 -44.23 25.58 -25.45
N ASN A 853 -45.14 25.65 -24.49
CA ASN A 853 -45.57 24.51 -23.68
C ASN A 853 -46.65 23.71 -24.43
N ASP A 854 -46.93 22.48 -23.97
CA ASP A 854 -48.02 21.68 -24.55
C ASP A 854 -49.39 22.39 -24.31
N LYS A 855 -49.45 23.22 -23.25
CA LYS A 855 -50.53 24.14 -22.92
C LYS A 855 -49.95 25.53 -22.62
N ASP A 856 -50.06 26.45 -23.58
CA ASP A 856 -49.60 27.84 -23.42
C ASP A 856 -50.56 28.66 -22.56
N ARG A 857 -50.35 28.59 -21.24
CA ARG A 857 -51.15 29.28 -20.22
C ARG A 857 -50.42 29.34 -18.88
N VAL A 858 -50.80 30.32 -18.06
CA VAL A 858 -50.54 30.34 -16.62
C VAL A 858 -51.83 29.93 -15.91
N VAL A 859 -51.78 28.88 -15.09
CA VAL A 859 -52.98 28.36 -14.42
C VAL A 859 -53.07 28.94 -13.02
N VAL A 860 -54.22 29.49 -12.65
CA VAL A 860 -54.42 30.21 -11.39
C VAL A 860 -55.44 29.46 -10.51
N LYS A 861 -55.03 29.07 -9.31
CA LYS A 861 -55.91 28.53 -8.26
C LYS A 861 -56.61 29.67 -7.51
N THR A 862 -57.76 29.35 -6.95
CA THR A 862 -58.61 30.30 -6.20
C THR A 862 -57.95 30.74 -4.90
N ALA A 863 -57.98 32.04 -4.64
CA ALA A 863 -57.57 32.66 -3.39
C ALA A 863 -58.05 34.11 -3.31
N THR A 864 -57.65 34.82 -2.27
CA THR A 864 -57.95 36.23 -2.05
C THR A 864 -56.66 37.05 -2.11
N LEU A 865 -56.59 37.99 -3.05
CA LEU A 865 -55.55 39.02 -3.09
C LEU A 865 -55.90 40.10 -2.06
N GLU A 866 -55.15 40.19 -0.97
CA GLU A 866 -55.35 41.15 0.13
C GLU A 866 -54.18 42.14 0.21
N SER A 867 -54.35 43.28 0.90
CA SER A 867 -53.27 44.23 1.09
C SER A 867 -52.17 43.63 1.99
N GLY A 868 -50.97 43.42 1.43
CA GLY A 868 -49.80 42.99 2.19
C GLY A 868 -49.26 44.06 3.15
N ASP A 869 -48.43 43.65 4.11
CA ASP A 869 -47.68 44.55 4.98
C ASP A 869 -46.64 45.36 4.16
N ALA A 870 -46.97 46.62 3.85
CA ALA A 870 -46.10 47.71 3.40
C ALA A 870 -45.70 47.79 1.89
N PHE A 871 -46.47 48.60 1.15
CA PHE A 871 -46.17 49.51 0.03
C PHE A 871 -44.78 49.47 -0.64
N ASP A 872 -44.81 49.38 -1.98
CA ASP A 872 -44.33 50.51 -2.80
C ASP A 872 -45.15 50.79 -4.09
N ASP A 873 -45.99 49.87 -4.58
CA ASP A 873 -46.94 50.12 -5.70
C ASP A 873 -48.19 49.22 -5.58
N PRO A 874 -49.33 49.55 -6.22
CA PRO A 874 -50.47 48.64 -6.29
C PRO A 874 -50.11 47.38 -7.08
N PRO A 875 -50.64 46.19 -6.72
CA PRO A 875 -50.39 44.96 -7.47
C PRO A 875 -50.92 45.10 -8.90
N VAL A 876 -50.14 44.63 -9.87
CA VAL A 876 -50.44 44.71 -11.29
C VAL A 876 -50.54 43.31 -11.87
N TRP A 877 -51.67 42.95 -12.48
CA TRP A 877 -51.74 41.76 -13.32
C TRP A 877 -51.25 42.11 -14.73
N ASP A 878 -50.03 41.70 -15.05
CA ASP A 878 -49.36 42.01 -16.31
C ASP A 878 -50.00 41.35 -17.53
N ALA A 879 -49.75 41.93 -18.71
CA ALA A 879 -50.21 41.38 -19.98
C ALA A 879 -49.20 40.34 -20.50
N LEU A 880 -49.35 39.10 -20.02
CA LEU A 880 -48.47 37.99 -20.42
C LEU A 880 -48.64 37.61 -21.90
N ASN A 881 -47.62 36.93 -22.44
CA ASN A 881 -47.66 36.40 -23.80
C ASN A 881 -48.52 35.10 -23.96
N VAL A 882 -49.15 34.65 -22.88
CA VAL A 882 -50.15 33.57 -22.80
C VAL A 882 -51.32 33.98 -21.91
N PRO A 883 -52.52 33.38 -22.03
CA PRO A 883 -53.62 33.67 -21.12
C PRO A 883 -53.37 33.19 -19.67
N TYR A 884 -53.93 33.93 -18.72
CA TYR A 884 -54.22 33.40 -17.38
C TYR A 884 -55.46 32.50 -17.44
N GLU A 885 -55.38 31.28 -16.94
CA GLU A 885 -56.52 30.35 -16.81
C GLU A 885 -56.93 30.22 -15.33
N MET A 886 -57.99 30.94 -14.96
CA MET A 886 -58.59 30.98 -13.63
C MET A 886 -59.41 29.71 -13.38
N ARG A 887 -59.00 28.89 -12.41
CA ARG A 887 -59.68 27.63 -12.06
C ARG A 887 -61.07 27.85 -11.45
N THR A 888 -61.89 26.81 -11.44
CA THR A 888 -63.21 26.84 -10.81
C THR A 888 -63.17 27.31 -9.35
N GLY A 889 -64.02 28.29 -9.01
CA GLY A 889 -64.19 28.85 -7.67
C GLY A 889 -64.15 30.38 -7.64
N ASN A 890 -64.01 30.97 -6.45
CA ASN A 890 -63.91 32.42 -6.28
C ASN A 890 -62.46 32.88 -6.33
N HIS A 891 -62.15 33.76 -7.28
CA HIS A 891 -60.95 34.57 -7.30
C HIS A 891 -61.30 35.92 -6.73
N GLU A 892 -60.82 36.20 -5.53
CA GLU A 892 -61.23 37.36 -4.76
C GLU A 892 -60.10 38.40 -4.72
N VAL A 893 -60.49 39.67 -4.76
CA VAL A 893 -59.58 40.82 -4.60
C VAL A 893 -60.19 41.68 -3.50
N ASP A 894 -59.41 42.02 -2.49
CA ASP A 894 -59.76 42.92 -1.38
C ASP A 894 -58.64 43.95 -1.15
N THR A 895 -58.12 44.51 -2.24
CA THR A 895 -57.07 45.54 -2.25
C THR A 895 -57.10 46.33 -3.56
N GLU A 896 -56.19 47.31 -3.71
CA GLU A 896 -55.97 47.96 -5.01
C GLU A 896 -55.47 46.93 -6.03
N LEU A 897 -55.93 46.97 -7.27
CA LEU A 897 -55.48 46.11 -8.37
C LEU A 897 -55.48 46.88 -9.68
N GLU A 898 -54.36 46.87 -10.38
CA GLU A 898 -54.28 47.28 -11.78
C GLU A 898 -54.21 46.03 -12.68
N VAL A 899 -54.91 46.05 -13.81
CA VAL A 899 -54.76 45.02 -14.84
C VAL A 899 -54.25 45.71 -16.10
N ALA A 900 -53.09 45.26 -16.58
CA ALA A 900 -52.39 45.88 -17.70
C ALA A 900 -53.17 45.72 -19.02
N ALA A 901 -53.07 46.72 -19.89
CA ALA A 901 -53.69 46.68 -21.22
C ALA A 901 -53.21 45.47 -22.02
N GLY A 902 -54.14 44.74 -22.65
CA GLY A 902 -53.85 43.51 -23.40
C GLY A 902 -53.90 42.22 -22.58
N ALA A 903 -54.06 42.29 -21.25
CA ALA A 903 -54.18 41.09 -20.42
C ALA A 903 -55.38 40.23 -20.86
N ARG A 904 -55.15 38.91 -20.96
CA ARG A 904 -56.17 37.91 -21.31
C ARG A 904 -56.38 36.96 -20.15
N ILE A 905 -57.57 36.97 -19.58
CA ILE A 905 -57.97 36.16 -18.43
C ILE A 905 -59.12 35.26 -18.83
N GLU A 906 -58.90 33.96 -18.74
CA GLU A 906 -59.84 32.89 -19.09
C GLU A 906 -60.36 32.20 -17.84
N PHE A 907 -61.67 32.10 -17.72
CA PHE A 907 -62.35 31.52 -16.57
C PHE A 907 -62.84 30.11 -16.90
N GLN A 908 -62.42 29.13 -16.10
CA GLN A 908 -62.99 27.78 -16.13
C GLN A 908 -64.49 27.81 -15.75
N GLU A 909 -65.16 26.69 -16.01
CA GLU A 909 -66.57 26.55 -15.64
C GLU A 909 -66.75 26.86 -14.15
N GLU A 910 -67.77 27.65 -13.81
CA GLU A 910 -68.05 28.04 -12.41
C GLU A 910 -66.97 28.89 -11.71
N ALA A 911 -65.99 29.43 -12.44
CA ALA A 911 -65.10 30.45 -11.88
C ALA A 911 -65.81 31.81 -11.74
N ARG A 912 -65.31 32.65 -10.82
CA ARG A 912 -65.83 34.00 -10.56
C ARG A 912 -64.67 34.93 -10.23
N LEU A 913 -64.71 36.16 -10.75
CA LEU A 913 -63.87 37.26 -10.28
C LEU A 913 -64.70 38.15 -9.35
N ARG A 914 -64.32 38.23 -8.08
CA ARG A 914 -65.05 38.97 -7.04
C ARG A 914 -64.19 40.07 -6.45
N PHE A 915 -64.72 41.27 -6.41
CA PHE A 915 -64.09 42.42 -5.80
C PHE A 915 -64.82 42.78 -4.51
N GLN A 916 -64.10 42.76 -3.39
CA GLN A 916 -64.63 43.01 -2.05
C GLN A 916 -64.52 44.49 -1.64
N SER A 917 -64.91 44.79 -0.40
CA SER A 917 -65.09 46.15 0.11
C SER A 917 -63.86 47.07 0.06
N SER A 918 -62.65 46.51 0.16
CA SER A 918 -61.40 47.28 0.12
C SER A 918 -60.87 47.47 -1.30
N SER A 919 -61.54 46.90 -2.31
CA SER A 919 -61.06 46.90 -3.69
C SER A 919 -61.00 48.29 -4.31
N GLN A 920 -59.88 48.59 -4.97
CA GLN A 920 -59.72 49.73 -5.87
C GLN A 920 -59.18 49.26 -7.22
N ILE A 921 -60.02 49.19 -8.24
CA ILE A 921 -59.72 48.40 -9.45
C ILE A 921 -59.50 49.32 -10.64
N ARG A 922 -58.41 49.11 -11.36
CA ARG A 922 -58.08 49.83 -12.59
C ARG A 922 -57.82 48.83 -13.70
N MET A 923 -58.83 48.55 -14.51
CA MET A 923 -58.67 47.81 -15.77
C MET A 923 -58.71 48.81 -16.91
N LEU A 924 -57.55 49.34 -17.30
CA LEU A 924 -57.43 50.42 -18.27
C LEU A 924 -56.80 49.90 -19.56
N GLY A 925 -57.59 49.22 -20.39
CA GLY A 925 -57.18 48.78 -21.71
C GLY A 925 -57.02 49.94 -22.70
N GLU A 926 -56.49 49.62 -23.88
CA GLU A 926 -56.41 50.55 -25.01
C GLU A 926 -57.25 50.04 -26.18
N SER A 927 -57.66 50.92 -27.10
CA SER A 927 -58.51 50.51 -28.24
C SER A 927 -57.86 49.46 -29.15
N ASP A 928 -56.53 49.46 -29.23
CA ASP A 928 -55.76 48.50 -30.02
C ASP A 928 -55.19 47.36 -29.16
N ASN A 929 -55.44 47.39 -27.85
CA ASN A 929 -54.93 46.43 -26.86
C ASN A 929 -55.91 46.32 -25.67
N GLU A 930 -57.09 45.76 -25.94
CA GLU A 930 -58.15 45.61 -24.95
C GLU A 930 -57.80 44.55 -23.89
N ILE A 931 -58.33 44.72 -22.68
CA ILE A 931 -58.30 43.66 -21.65
C ILE A 931 -59.44 42.68 -21.95
N LEU A 932 -59.16 41.37 -21.98
CA LEU A 932 -60.14 40.34 -22.30
C LEU A 932 -60.41 39.44 -21.09
N LEU A 933 -61.64 39.47 -20.58
CA LEU A 933 -62.18 38.55 -19.58
C LEU A 933 -63.16 37.59 -20.28
N THR A 934 -62.82 36.30 -20.40
CA THR A 934 -63.57 35.33 -21.22
C THR A 934 -63.70 33.96 -20.55
N GLY A 935 -64.64 33.13 -20.99
CA GLY A 935 -64.57 31.68 -20.72
C GLY A 935 -63.43 31.00 -21.50
N THR A 936 -63.01 29.82 -21.04
CA THR A 936 -61.98 28.98 -21.69
C THR A 936 -62.33 28.61 -23.14
N ASP A 937 -61.39 27.98 -23.86
CA ASP A 937 -61.61 27.49 -25.24
C ASP A 937 -62.88 26.65 -25.38
N ASP A 938 -63.21 25.79 -24.40
CA ASP A 938 -64.44 24.99 -24.40
C ASP A 938 -65.71 25.87 -24.45
N ALA A 939 -65.76 26.94 -23.65
CA ALA A 939 -66.88 27.88 -23.66
C ALA A 939 -67.09 28.48 -25.06
N ARG A 940 -65.97 28.81 -25.72
CA ARG A 940 -65.92 29.47 -27.03
C ARG A 940 -66.25 28.50 -28.16
N GLU A 941 -65.74 27.28 -28.10
CA GLU A 941 -65.96 26.22 -29.09
C GLU A 941 -67.42 25.72 -29.06
N PHE A 942 -67.97 25.47 -27.87
CA PHE A 942 -69.33 24.95 -27.70
C PHE A 942 -70.39 26.04 -27.63
N GLY A 943 -69.99 27.31 -27.58
CA GLY A 943 -70.91 28.45 -27.54
C GLY A 943 -71.73 28.54 -26.26
N ILE A 944 -71.11 28.21 -25.11
CA ILE A 944 -71.80 28.11 -23.82
C ILE A 944 -71.82 29.47 -23.13
N LYS A 945 -72.92 30.22 -23.30
CA LYS A 945 -73.19 31.41 -22.48
C LYS A 945 -73.39 30.98 -21.02
N GLY A 946 -72.89 31.76 -20.06
CA GLY A 946 -72.96 31.37 -18.64
C GLY A 946 -71.97 30.28 -18.25
N TRP A 947 -70.82 30.20 -18.93
CA TRP A 947 -69.76 29.26 -18.59
C TRP A 947 -69.22 29.53 -17.17
N TRP A 948 -68.91 30.80 -16.91
CA TRP A 948 -68.42 31.31 -15.63
C TRP A 948 -69.40 32.34 -15.04
N TYR A 949 -69.26 32.66 -13.75
CA TYR A 949 -70.21 33.52 -13.04
C TYR A 949 -70.21 34.96 -13.56
N GLY A 950 -69.05 35.48 -13.96
CA GLY A 950 -68.85 36.88 -14.29
C GLY A 950 -68.05 37.65 -13.24
N VAL A 951 -68.00 38.96 -13.43
CA VAL A 951 -67.41 39.92 -12.50
C VAL A 951 -68.44 40.32 -11.47
N TYR A 952 -68.10 40.22 -10.19
CA TYR A 952 -68.97 40.55 -9.07
C TYR A 952 -68.35 41.65 -8.20
N MET A 953 -68.96 42.83 -8.19
CA MET A 953 -68.59 43.94 -7.31
C MET A 953 -69.38 43.81 -6.00
N ASP A 954 -68.75 43.20 -5.00
CA ASP A 954 -69.32 42.85 -3.71
C ASP A 954 -68.93 43.90 -2.66
N ASP A 955 -69.77 44.92 -2.50
CA ASP A 955 -69.52 46.08 -1.63
C ASP A 955 -68.22 46.87 -1.97
N ALA A 956 -67.64 46.66 -3.16
CA ALA A 956 -66.49 47.41 -3.68
C ALA A 956 -66.88 48.87 -4.00
N THR A 957 -66.72 49.77 -3.03
CA THR A 957 -67.31 51.13 -3.05
C THR A 957 -66.40 52.22 -3.61
N SER A 958 -65.14 51.90 -3.90
CA SER A 958 -64.15 52.88 -4.36
C SER A 958 -64.59 53.55 -5.66
N GLN A 959 -64.61 54.89 -5.66
CA GLN A 959 -64.88 55.69 -6.86
C GLN A 959 -63.76 55.62 -7.91
N LEU A 960 -62.66 54.92 -7.59
CA LEU A 960 -61.57 54.65 -8.52
C LEU A 960 -61.78 53.36 -9.32
N ASN A 961 -62.77 52.53 -8.96
CA ASN A 961 -63.11 51.32 -9.70
C ASN A 961 -63.54 51.67 -11.12
N ARG A 962 -62.73 51.27 -12.11
CA ARG A 962 -62.95 51.63 -13.51
C ARG A 962 -62.49 50.55 -14.46
N PHE A 963 -63.38 50.23 -15.41
CA PHE A 963 -63.09 49.47 -16.62
C PHE A 963 -63.11 50.42 -17.82
N GLU A 964 -62.03 50.45 -18.57
CA GLU A 964 -61.92 51.17 -19.84
C GLU A 964 -61.35 50.22 -20.90
N HIS A 965 -61.99 50.13 -22.08
CA HIS A 965 -61.58 49.19 -23.15
C HIS A 965 -61.43 47.72 -22.66
N VAL A 966 -62.40 47.26 -21.87
CA VAL A 966 -62.47 45.88 -21.37
C VAL A 966 -63.55 45.11 -22.12
N THR A 967 -63.23 43.90 -22.59
CA THR A 967 -64.19 42.95 -23.15
C THR A 967 -64.51 41.85 -22.13
N VAL A 968 -65.79 41.68 -21.79
CA VAL A 968 -66.30 40.59 -20.94
C VAL A 968 -67.20 39.67 -21.76
N GLU A 969 -66.86 38.38 -21.86
CA GLU A 969 -67.66 37.41 -22.62
C GLU A 969 -67.83 36.01 -21.99
N TRP A 970 -68.91 35.33 -22.40
CA TRP A 970 -69.31 33.97 -21.97
C TRP A 970 -69.63 33.82 -20.48
N ALA A 971 -69.93 34.92 -19.80
CA ALA A 971 -70.21 35.01 -18.37
C ALA A 971 -71.72 34.93 -18.03
N GLY A 972 -72.09 35.25 -16.79
CA GLY A 972 -73.47 35.43 -16.34
C GLY A 972 -74.12 34.16 -15.76
N ARG A 973 -73.33 33.15 -15.39
CA ARG A 973 -73.86 31.89 -14.82
C ARG A 973 -74.62 32.17 -13.52
N ASN A 974 -75.91 31.84 -13.47
CA ASN A 974 -76.73 31.89 -12.24
C ASN A 974 -76.69 33.24 -11.47
N GLY A 975 -76.26 34.33 -12.11
CA GLY A 975 -76.16 35.68 -11.55
C GLY A 975 -76.98 36.68 -12.38
N PRO A 976 -77.22 37.89 -11.88
CA PRO A 976 -78.12 38.84 -12.53
C PRO A 976 -77.51 39.52 -13.78
N GLY A 977 -76.17 39.53 -13.90
CA GLY A 977 -75.44 39.96 -15.10
C GLY A 977 -74.05 39.32 -15.25
N ALA A 978 -73.42 39.50 -16.41
CA ALA A 978 -72.01 39.14 -16.66
C ALA A 978 -71.04 40.07 -15.92
N VAL A 979 -71.42 41.33 -15.77
CA VAL A 979 -70.86 42.27 -14.79
C VAL A 979 -72.00 42.63 -13.83
N ASP A 980 -71.83 42.31 -12.56
CA ASP A 980 -72.81 42.49 -11.50
C ASP A 980 -72.28 43.46 -10.44
N ILE A 981 -72.93 44.62 -10.33
CA ILE A 981 -72.65 45.63 -9.32
C ILE A 981 -73.72 45.50 -8.23
N ALA A 982 -73.37 44.82 -7.15
CA ALA A 982 -74.32 44.51 -6.08
C ALA A 982 -74.40 45.57 -4.99
N SER A 983 -75.51 45.53 -4.27
CA SER A 983 -75.84 46.30 -3.07
C SER A 983 -76.07 45.32 -1.92
N GLY A 984 -74.97 44.81 -1.32
CA GLY A 984 -75.01 43.69 -0.38
C GLY A 984 -75.24 44.06 1.07
N GLY A 985 -75.09 45.34 1.45
CA GLY A 985 -75.02 45.72 2.86
C GLY A 985 -75.22 47.21 3.18
N THR A 986 -74.25 47.81 3.90
CA THR A 986 -74.31 49.20 4.38
C THR A 986 -73.82 50.24 3.38
N ASP A 987 -73.09 49.81 2.36
CA ASP A 987 -72.42 50.65 1.38
C ASP A 987 -72.60 50.03 -0.01
N ASP A 988 -72.78 50.87 -1.03
CA ASP A 988 -73.19 50.44 -2.36
C ASP A 988 -71.97 50.30 -3.30
N GLY A 989 -71.89 49.18 -4.04
CA GLY A 989 -70.81 48.96 -5.01
C GLY A 989 -70.74 50.06 -6.08
N PHE A 990 -69.53 50.39 -6.52
CA PHE A 990 -69.26 51.32 -7.62
C PHE A 990 -68.34 50.70 -8.67
N LEU A 991 -68.70 50.89 -9.95
CA LEU A 991 -67.83 50.62 -11.10
C LEU A 991 -68.19 51.57 -12.25
N ALA A 992 -67.20 52.31 -12.74
CA ALA A 992 -67.32 53.06 -13.99
C ALA A 992 -66.91 52.19 -15.18
N LEU A 993 -67.70 52.18 -16.26
CA LEU A 993 -67.37 51.47 -17.50
C LEU A 993 -67.41 52.42 -18.69
N GLU A 994 -66.33 52.47 -19.46
CA GLU A 994 -66.18 53.33 -20.65
C GLU A 994 -65.53 52.57 -21.82
N ASN A 995 -66.13 52.62 -23.00
CA ASN A 995 -65.63 51.92 -24.20
C ASN A 995 -65.42 50.40 -24.03
N CYS A 996 -66.15 49.76 -23.11
CA CYS A 996 -66.11 48.33 -22.87
C CYS A 996 -67.08 47.58 -23.81
N THR A 997 -66.83 46.28 -24.01
CA THR A 997 -67.73 45.36 -24.73
C THR A 997 -68.20 44.25 -23.79
N ILE A 998 -69.50 44.13 -23.54
CA ILE A 998 -70.05 43.05 -22.71
C ILE A 998 -71.01 42.20 -23.57
N ARG A 999 -70.63 40.94 -23.81
CA ARG A 999 -71.35 40.10 -24.77
C ARG A 999 -71.48 38.65 -24.36
N LYS A 1000 -72.42 37.94 -24.99
CA LYS A 1000 -72.61 36.48 -24.82
C LYS A 1000 -72.84 36.05 -23.36
N SER A 1001 -73.51 36.90 -22.58
CA SER A 1001 -73.98 36.58 -21.24
C SER A 1001 -75.19 35.65 -21.28
N SER A 1002 -75.29 34.67 -20.36
CA SER A 1002 -76.54 33.89 -20.18
C SER A 1002 -77.63 34.67 -19.44
N THR A 1003 -77.30 35.85 -18.91
CA THR A 1003 -78.22 36.77 -18.25
C THR A 1003 -78.01 38.17 -18.80
N SER A 1004 -78.14 39.23 -17.98
CA SER A 1004 -77.90 40.59 -18.46
C SER A 1004 -76.42 40.79 -18.79
N GLY A 1005 -76.09 41.74 -19.67
CA GLY A 1005 -74.70 42.15 -19.88
C GLY A 1005 -74.16 42.82 -18.62
N LEU A 1006 -74.63 44.04 -18.35
CA LEU A 1006 -74.42 44.76 -17.08
C LEU A 1006 -75.70 44.70 -16.23
N TYR A 1007 -75.54 44.41 -14.95
CA TYR A 1007 -76.57 44.52 -13.92
C TYR A 1007 -76.06 45.38 -12.77
N ALA A 1008 -76.80 46.42 -12.41
CA ALA A 1008 -76.56 47.21 -11.21
C ALA A 1008 -77.81 47.18 -10.31
N GLU A 1009 -77.64 46.72 -9.06
CA GLU A 1009 -78.70 46.64 -8.05
C GLU A 1009 -79.18 48.01 -7.56
N ASN A 1010 -80.34 48.04 -6.92
CA ASN A 1010 -80.92 49.27 -6.38
C ASN A 1010 -80.02 49.82 -5.27
N ALA A 1011 -79.48 51.02 -5.50
CA ALA A 1011 -78.48 51.77 -4.71
C ALA A 1011 -77.01 51.62 -5.18
N ALA A 1012 -76.67 50.60 -5.97
CA ALA A 1012 -75.37 50.53 -6.65
C ALA A 1012 -75.15 51.74 -7.59
N SER A 1013 -73.90 52.14 -7.79
CA SER A 1013 -73.56 53.36 -8.55
C SER A 1013 -72.59 53.10 -9.71
N THR A 1014 -72.77 53.85 -10.80
CA THR A 1014 -71.98 53.74 -12.04
C THR A 1014 -72.05 55.08 -12.81
N ASN A 1015 -71.30 55.24 -13.90
CA ASN A 1015 -71.32 56.47 -14.72
C ASN A 1015 -72.68 56.64 -15.45
N SER A 1016 -73.14 57.89 -15.56
CA SER A 1016 -74.52 58.20 -16.02
C SER A 1016 -74.82 57.78 -17.46
N ASP A 1017 -73.80 57.56 -18.27
CA ASP A 1017 -73.87 57.20 -19.68
C ASP A 1017 -73.45 55.73 -19.94
N VAL A 1018 -73.30 54.92 -18.88
CA VAL A 1018 -72.78 53.54 -18.93
C VAL A 1018 -73.44 52.67 -20.01
N CYS A 1019 -74.77 52.74 -20.18
CA CYS A 1019 -75.46 51.93 -21.18
C CYS A 1019 -75.24 52.41 -22.63
N SER A 1020 -74.76 53.64 -22.83
CA SER A 1020 -74.59 54.26 -24.16
C SER A 1020 -73.13 54.42 -24.60
N VAL A 1021 -72.20 54.45 -23.65
CA VAL A 1021 -70.75 54.55 -23.91
C VAL A 1021 -70.09 53.18 -24.13
N ASN A 1022 -70.79 52.09 -23.76
CA ASN A 1022 -70.32 50.72 -23.91
C ASN A 1022 -71.10 49.96 -24.99
N THR A 1023 -70.51 48.88 -25.50
CA THR A 1023 -71.10 48.01 -26.52
C THR A 1023 -71.65 46.74 -25.86
N PHE A 1024 -72.89 46.37 -26.18
CA PHE A 1024 -73.53 45.17 -25.67
C PHE A 1024 -74.07 44.32 -26.81
N GLU A 1025 -73.72 43.03 -26.84
CA GLU A 1025 -74.05 42.16 -27.97
C GLU A 1025 -74.38 40.73 -27.53
N ASP A 1026 -75.40 40.13 -28.13
CA ASP A 1026 -75.74 38.70 -27.96
C ASP A 1026 -75.89 38.25 -26.49
N ASN A 1027 -76.48 39.09 -25.62
CA ASN A 1027 -76.84 38.73 -24.25
C ASN A 1027 -78.25 38.12 -24.21
N ASP A 1028 -78.47 37.08 -23.38
CA ASP A 1028 -79.79 36.45 -23.27
C ASP A 1028 -80.77 37.28 -22.41
N GLY A 1029 -80.24 38.08 -21.48
CA GLY A 1029 -80.98 39.03 -20.64
C GLY A 1029 -81.07 40.43 -21.22
N GLN A 1030 -81.11 41.45 -20.36
CA GLN A 1030 -81.02 42.84 -20.81
C GLN A 1030 -79.57 43.21 -21.08
N ASP A 1031 -79.31 43.97 -22.14
CA ASP A 1031 -77.95 44.43 -22.43
C ASP A 1031 -77.36 45.24 -21.26
N CYS A 1032 -78.13 46.22 -20.76
CA CYS A 1032 -77.76 47.04 -19.61
C CYS A 1032 -78.99 47.26 -18.72
N PHE A 1033 -78.94 46.77 -17.48
CA PHE A 1033 -80.01 46.93 -16.49
C PHE A 1033 -79.50 47.68 -15.26
N ILE A 1034 -80.19 48.78 -14.92
CA ILE A 1034 -79.95 49.57 -13.72
C ILE A 1034 -81.26 49.61 -12.94
N ASP A 1035 -81.30 48.97 -11.78
CA ASP A 1035 -82.48 49.00 -10.90
C ASP A 1035 -82.58 50.39 -10.24
N ASN A 1036 -83.64 51.13 -10.56
CA ASN A 1036 -83.83 52.53 -10.11
C ASN A 1036 -84.72 52.66 -8.89
#